data_AF-A0A1F9WEJ2-F1
#
_entry.id   AF-A0A1F9WEJ2-F1
#
_cell.length_a   1.000
_cell.length_b   1.000
_cell.length_c   1.000
_cell.angle_alpha   90.00
_cell.angle_beta   90.00
_cell.angle_gamma   90.00
#
_symmetry.space_group_name_H-M   'P 1'
#
loop_
_entity.id
_entity.type
_entity.pdbx_description
1 polymer ?
#
loop_
_entity_poly.entity_id
_entity_poly.type
_entity_poly.pdbx_seq_one_letter_code
_entity_poly.pdbx_strand_id
1 'polypeptide(L)'
;MFNRALIFSFMMVFTAAGAGAYESVEWKSQLLNPAFMKISAVAVAEGKVYVADAKANCVFIFDAEGKMVKKAEAGLKGPQALALGGGRLYVADTGGSRIVVFDTEGKSLWAFAAEGQAPGQLREPRGVAYGPDSRVYVSNTGNSRVDVFNADGIYLYGFPVAKADGVTKLNPAKIALSYSGDVYVSDPGLALVQKYDRTGKLIREYPMPNDGAAPDMNGFLYVISAKEGKVREVAGSGEVVGTFGTRGKGKSEFKKLTDIAVDDSGSLYLCDEENKKVVAIRLDGTEGGSRLARASVLDRFTVKGPAAKYPFKADVFAVTPQNSIVAYLPEAKEIVLLEGGTKKTLIRTGPGQGQVKNPRGIFVDSKGMIYVADSGNDRVQVFNPDGTYSNMFGESGSGEGQFRNPSSVSVNSKGNIYVADTKNKKIKAFSPDGMFLFAVGPELGNISLVNPVAVRCDENKNVYILDSVLKKVVVTDAMGKFLRLWDDSGNLQDPAALIYDNKGFFYILDKGSFNVKIFDAAGKFTASFFAKGRGERELWTPQNLAFRNDRIFISDMENARIVSFDISYLPEAPSALKAEAGKSKVDLSWAARSNAWTGGFRVYRAAGEKGELKDAGAPKEMKFSDSALTPDTTYFYYVSGVSVSGVAGGLSDAAVVYFKGPDAPKAAEPAAAAENRNLAPMEIIPVELNYVFSANYKHYLKNPLGRIAIQNNTENEFSNVKVSFFLKDFMDFPTDAMVEGTIAPHAKAEVNIVATLNNRVLNITEDTPVQCQLTVTWYQDGVEKTSTLNRPIKMLSKNAIVWDKPQRLANFITPKDTPVFGFSRFALNEKGKVEEAASDLNESIVTALMVWEALGEQGLSYLADPVSPYAALKSSSSAEQVLDTVQFPRSTLKLKSGDCDDLTALFAAIFEAAGVRTALLDYPAHISLMFDTGATDAREAGLPAEYLIKYANTYWVGLEVTMAGKDMYDAIKHAADFYRQNEKEVKVIEVRGAWAEFEPVTLPETSDENYPDKGKFLARVQGSVAALLKARYNYFKEYFGRILLENPEDLDANLNMGLLSAKQGEAGDAEKSFNKVLEKEPFNAAALNNLGNMSFQQGKYEEAHKKYFAAAKADPYDAEIWLNLARVADKQGKKDDVKAFADRAAKIDPGVKNIGDKLLK
;
A
#
# COMPACT_ATOMS: atom_id res chain seq x y z
N MET A 1 -12.45 101.99 12.42
CA MET A 1 -13.62 101.12 12.72
C MET A 1 -13.08 99.72 12.92
N PHE A 2 -13.12 99.25 14.17
CA PHE A 2 -12.29 98.16 14.70
C PHE A 2 -13.16 96.97 15.14
N ASN A 3 -12.49 95.82 15.30
CA ASN A 3 -12.86 94.55 15.95
C ASN A 3 -13.50 93.45 15.08
N ARG A 4 -13.08 92.18 15.14
CA ARG A 4 -11.88 91.47 15.68
C ARG A 4 -12.13 89.97 15.43
N ALA A 5 -11.05 89.22 15.19
CA ALA A 5 -10.84 87.80 15.59
C ALA A 5 -11.57 86.68 14.82
N LEU A 6 -11.03 85.46 14.60
CA LEU A 6 -9.68 84.84 14.58
C LEU A 6 -9.95 83.32 14.35
N ILE A 7 -9.15 82.64 13.53
CA ILE A 7 -8.53 81.30 13.76
C ILE A 7 -9.32 79.95 13.66
N PHE A 8 -8.66 78.99 12.96
CA PHE A 8 -8.47 77.51 13.12
C PHE A 8 -9.08 76.49 12.13
N SER A 9 -8.15 75.74 11.47
CA SER A 9 -8.12 74.27 11.17
C SER A 9 -9.20 73.63 10.26
N PHE A 10 -9.01 72.55 9.48
CA PHE A 10 -7.93 71.61 9.10
C PHE A 10 -8.53 70.70 7.98
N MET A 11 -7.71 70.20 7.03
CA MET A 11 -7.73 68.85 6.39
C MET A 11 -9.08 68.23 5.93
N MET A 12 -9.29 67.89 4.65
CA MET A 12 -8.81 66.62 4.09
C MET A 12 -8.68 66.66 2.56
N VAL A 13 -7.52 66.19 2.10
CA VAL A 13 -7.23 65.68 0.75
C VAL A 13 -8.13 64.49 0.45
N PHE A 14 -8.68 64.40 -0.76
CA PHE A 14 -8.65 63.12 -1.50
C PHE A 14 -8.26 63.38 -2.94
N THR A 15 -7.05 62.94 -3.24
CA THR A 15 -6.46 62.74 -4.55
C THR A 15 -7.39 61.91 -5.44
N ALA A 16 -7.73 62.45 -6.61
CA ALA A 16 -8.02 61.63 -7.78
C ALA A 16 -6.70 60.97 -8.22
N ALA A 17 -6.36 59.83 -7.62
CA ALA A 17 -5.30 58.96 -8.09
C ALA A 17 -5.89 58.00 -9.15
N GLY A 18 -5.16 57.86 -10.26
CA GLY A 18 -5.66 57.34 -11.53
C GLY A 18 -6.26 55.94 -11.49
N ALA A 19 -7.40 55.79 -12.17
CA ALA A 19 -7.83 54.51 -12.70
C ALA A 19 -6.94 54.17 -13.89
N GLY A 20 -6.04 53.21 -13.70
CA GLY A 20 -5.19 52.67 -14.75
C GLY A 20 -4.39 51.49 -14.23
N ALA A 21 -5.07 50.39 -13.88
CA ALA A 21 -4.38 49.13 -13.55
C ALA A 21 -3.89 48.37 -14.78
N TYR A 22 -4.36 48.76 -15.97
CA TYR A 22 -3.95 48.16 -17.23
C TYR A 22 -3.17 49.19 -18.04
N GLU A 23 -2.01 48.80 -18.53
CA GLU A 23 -1.29 49.58 -19.54
C GLU A 23 -2.08 49.58 -20.86
N SER A 24 -2.73 48.44 -21.17
CA SER A 24 -3.61 48.30 -22.33
C SER A 24 -4.63 47.17 -22.17
N VAL A 25 -5.76 47.25 -22.89
CA VAL A 25 -6.69 46.13 -23.07
C VAL A 25 -6.58 45.64 -24.52
N GLU A 26 -5.95 44.50 -24.70
CA GLU A 26 -5.73 43.89 -26.02
C GLU A 26 -6.99 43.12 -26.46
N TRP A 27 -7.51 43.46 -27.64
CA TRP A 27 -8.68 42.82 -28.22
C TRP A 27 -8.28 41.65 -29.10
N LYS A 28 -8.54 40.42 -28.64
CA LYS A 28 -8.19 39.20 -29.37
C LYS A 28 -9.20 38.87 -30.46
N SER A 29 -10.47 38.73 -30.11
CA SER A 29 -11.50 38.34 -31.07
C SER A 29 -12.92 38.69 -30.60
N GLN A 30 -13.88 38.60 -31.53
CA GLN A 30 -15.30 38.77 -31.26
C GLN A 30 -16.10 37.76 -32.07
N LEU A 31 -16.94 36.96 -31.39
CA LEU A 31 -17.85 36.01 -32.00
C LEU A 31 -19.24 36.64 -32.13
N LEU A 32 -19.68 36.79 -33.38
CA LEU A 32 -21.05 37.16 -33.75
C LEU A 32 -21.68 36.00 -34.51
N ASN A 33 -22.87 35.57 -34.09
CA ASN A 33 -23.60 34.52 -34.78
C ASN A 33 -25.09 34.88 -34.85
N PRO A 34 -25.72 34.91 -36.05
CA PRO A 34 -27.14 35.22 -36.19
C PRO A 34 -28.06 34.21 -35.48
N ALA A 35 -27.57 32.99 -35.20
CA ALA A 35 -28.30 31.98 -34.44
C ALA A 35 -28.40 32.30 -32.95
N PHE A 36 -27.61 33.25 -32.43
CA PHE A 36 -27.72 33.68 -31.04
C PHE A 36 -29.08 34.36 -30.79
N MET A 37 -29.77 33.84 -29.79
CA MET A 37 -31.10 34.29 -29.35
C MET A 37 -31.06 34.84 -27.93
N LYS A 38 -30.49 34.09 -26.98
CA LYS A 38 -30.33 34.48 -25.58
C LYS A 38 -29.12 33.75 -24.96
N ILE A 39 -27.91 34.19 -25.35
CA ILE A 39 -26.67 33.62 -24.82
C ILE A 39 -26.57 33.83 -23.30
N SER A 40 -26.23 32.77 -22.59
CA SER A 40 -26.34 32.69 -21.13
C SER A 40 -25.05 32.28 -20.43
N ALA A 41 -24.16 31.56 -21.13
CA ALA A 41 -22.90 31.12 -20.58
C ALA A 41 -21.81 30.91 -21.64
N VAL A 42 -20.55 31.00 -21.21
CA VAL A 42 -19.37 30.71 -22.03
C VAL A 42 -18.38 29.83 -21.28
N ALA A 43 -17.76 28.90 -21.99
CA ALA A 43 -16.59 28.16 -21.51
C ALA A 43 -15.57 28.02 -22.65
N VAL A 44 -14.29 27.85 -22.31
CA VAL A 44 -13.20 27.76 -23.28
C VAL A 44 -12.24 26.66 -22.88
N ALA A 45 -11.78 25.86 -23.84
CA ALA A 45 -10.68 24.91 -23.67
C ALA A 45 -10.01 24.63 -25.02
N GLU A 46 -8.68 24.50 -25.02
CA GLU A 46 -7.88 24.10 -26.20
C GLU A 46 -8.20 24.94 -27.46
N GLY A 47 -8.43 26.24 -27.28
CA GLY A 47 -8.79 27.17 -28.37
C GLY A 47 -10.25 27.09 -28.84
N LYS A 48 -11.06 26.12 -28.39
CA LYS A 48 -12.49 26.06 -28.69
C LYS A 48 -13.30 26.93 -27.73
N VAL A 49 -14.32 27.62 -28.25
CA VAL A 49 -15.26 28.44 -27.48
C VAL A 49 -16.64 27.79 -27.49
N TYR A 50 -17.20 27.57 -26.30
CA TYR A 50 -18.51 26.96 -26.08
C TYR A 50 -19.47 28.02 -25.57
N VAL A 51 -20.62 28.20 -26.23
CA VAL A 51 -21.59 29.24 -25.91
C VAL A 51 -22.97 28.62 -25.69
N ALA A 52 -23.47 28.69 -24.46
CA ALA A 52 -24.82 28.24 -24.15
C ALA A 52 -25.84 29.32 -24.54
N ASP A 53 -26.96 28.89 -25.11
CA ASP A 53 -28.09 29.77 -25.41
C ASP A 53 -29.37 29.23 -24.77
N ALA A 54 -29.89 30.01 -23.82
CA ALA A 54 -31.04 29.63 -22.99
C ALA A 54 -32.36 29.65 -23.76
N LYS A 55 -32.45 30.34 -24.90
CA LYS A 55 -33.67 30.37 -25.73
C LYS A 55 -33.59 29.39 -26.88
N ALA A 56 -32.40 29.19 -27.46
CA ALA A 56 -32.15 28.19 -28.48
C ALA A 56 -32.03 26.76 -27.92
N ASN A 57 -31.95 26.60 -26.59
CA ASN A 57 -31.88 25.31 -25.92
C ASN A 57 -30.69 24.46 -26.40
N CYS A 58 -29.53 25.09 -26.56
CA CYS A 58 -28.35 24.42 -27.12
C CYS A 58 -27.05 25.03 -26.61
N VAL A 59 -25.94 24.33 -26.89
CA VAL A 59 -24.59 24.87 -26.80
C VAL A 59 -23.99 24.93 -28.21
N PHE A 60 -23.55 26.11 -28.63
CA PHE A 60 -22.78 26.32 -29.85
C PHE A 60 -21.30 26.14 -29.58
N ILE A 61 -20.59 25.42 -30.45
CA ILE A 61 -19.15 25.16 -30.34
C ILE A 61 -18.46 25.83 -31.53
N PHE A 62 -17.42 26.61 -31.23
CA PHE A 62 -16.60 27.32 -32.19
C PHE A 62 -15.14 26.83 -32.09
N ASP A 63 -14.44 26.80 -33.22
CA ASP A 63 -12.98 26.56 -33.27
C ASP A 63 -12.18 27.83 -32.90
N ALA A 64 -10.85 27.72 -32.93
CA ALA A 64 -9.93 28.81 -32.56
C ALA A 64 -10.03 30.01 -33.50
N GLU A 65 -10.43 29.77 -34.76
CA GLU A 65 -10.67 30.80 -35.76
C GLU A 65 -12.06 31.46 -35.62
N GLY A 66 -12.89 30.97 -34.69
CA GLY A 66 -14.22 31.50 -34.42
C GLY A 66 -15.32 31.02 -35.37
N LYS A 67 -15.05 29.97 -36.14
CA LYS A 67 -16.05 29.31 -37.00
C LYS A 67 -16.84 28.30 -36.18
N MET A 68 -18.17 28.32 -36.36
CA MET A 68 -19.04 27.36 -35.68
C MET A 68 -18.84 25.96 -36.26
N VAL A 69 -18.45 25.00 -35.40
CA VAL A 69 -18.20 23.61 -35.77
C VAL A 69 -19.36 22.68 -35.41
N LYS A 70 -20.08 22.94 -34.32
CA LYS A 70 -21.16 22.07 -33.84
C LYS A 70 -22.22 22.82 -33.04
N LYS A 71 -23.43 22.25 -33.05
CA LYS A 71 -24.54 22.61 -32.16
C LYS A 71 -24.92 21.37 -31.33
N ALA A 72 -24.91 21.49 -30.01
CA ALA A 72 -25.24 20.42 -29.07
C ALA A 72 -26.62 20.65 -28.44
N GLU A 73 -27.56 19.73 -28.65
CA GLU A 73 -29.01 19.97 -28.45
C GLU A 73 -29.71 18.87 -27.64
N ALA A 74 -29.07 18.27 -26.65
CA ALA A 74 -29.54 17.05 -25.94
C ALA A 74 -30.78 17.22 -25.05
N GLY A 75 -31.87 17.76 -25.57
CA GLY A 75 -33.11 18.05 -24.85
C GLY A 75 -32.90 19.09 -23.75
N LEU A 76 -31.92 19.98 -23.91
CA LEU A 76 -31.66 21.08 -22.98
C LEU A 76 -32.89 22.00 -22.91
N LYS A 77 -33.12 22.59 -21.74
CA LYS A 77 -34.21 23.50 -21.43
C LYS A 77 -33.63 24.68 -20.66
N GLY A 78 -33.30 25.75 -21.37
CA GLY A 78 -32.73 26.95 -20.79
C GLY A 78 -31.40 26.72 -20.07
N PRO A 79 -30.35 26.21 -20.75
CA PRO A 79 -29.03 26.07 -20.15
C PRO A 79 -28.48 27.44 -19.70
N GLN A 80 -27.94 27.54 -18.49
CA GLN A 80 -27.43 28.82 -17.93
C GLN A 80 -25.98 28.82 -17.47
N ALA A 81 -25.29 27.68 -17.42
CA ALA A 81 -23.87 27.63 -17.09
C ALA A 81 -23.17 26.48 -17.78
N LEU A 82 -21.87 26.67 -18.02
CA LEU A 82 -20.97 25.71 -18.65
C LEU A 82 -19.71 25.57 -17.79
N ALA A 83 -19.18 24.36 -17.71
CA ALA A 83 -17.86 24.10 -17.15
C ALA A 83 -17.15 23.03 -17.98
N LEU A 84 -15.85 23.21 -18.21
CA LEU A 84 -15.01 22.22 -18.88
C LEU A 84 -14.04 21.61 -17.86
N GLY A 85 -13.85 20.30 -17.95
CA GLY A 85 -12.87 19.60 -17.12
C GLY A 85 -12.90 18.09 -17.29
N GLY A 86 -11.74 17.46 -17.12
CA GLY A 86 -11.59 16.01 -17.32
C GLY A 86 -11.98 15.54 -18.74
N GLY A 87 -11.78 16.39 -19.75
CA GLY A 87 -12.16 16.12 -21.15
C GLY A 87 -13.67 16.13 -21.41
N ARG A 88 -14.47 16.77 -20.55
CA ARG A 88 -15.93 16.80 -20.62
C ARG A 88 -16.45 18.23 -20.48
N LEU A 89 -17.60 18.49 -21.08
CA LEU A 89 -18.39 19.72 -20.95
C LEU A 89 -19.62 19.44 -20.07
N TYR A 90 -19.70 20.10 -18.92
CA TYR A 90 -20.83 20.04 -18.00
C TYR A 90 -21.74 21.25 -18.24
N VAL A 91 -23.02 20.99 -18.43
CA VAL A 91 -24.03 22.02 -18.75
C VAL A 91 -25.08 22.02 -17.66
N ALA A 92 -25.26 23.16 -16.99
CA ALA A 92 -26.36 23.38 -16.07
C ALA A 92 -27.65 23.62 -16.86
N ASP A 93 -28.45 22.55 -17.00
CA ASP A 93 -29.74 22.54 -17.68
C ASP A 93 -30.83 23.05 -16.73
N THR A 94 -30.88 24.37 -16.53
CA THR A 94 -31.65 25.01 -15.45
C THR A 94 -33.13 24.65 -15.48
N GLY A 95 -33.78 24.73 -16.65
CA GLY A 95 -35.19 24.38 -16.81
C GLY A 95 -35.45 22.87 -16.77
N GLY A 96 -34.40 22.05 -16.89
CA GLY A 96 -34.45 20.59 -16.67
C GLY A 96 -34.12 20.17 -15.23
N SER A 97 -33.72 21.09 -14.35
CA SER A 97 -33.25 20.83 -12.98
C SER A 97 -32.20 19.71 -12.89
N ARG A 98 -31.21 19.72 -13.79
CA ARG A 98 -30.18 18.67 -13.90
C ARG A 98 -28.87 19.21 -14.49
N ILE A 99 -27.83 18.39 -14.45
CA ILE A 99 -26.59 18.61 -15.21
C ILE A 99 -26.54 17.63 -16.38
N VAL A 100 -26.27 18.14 -17.59
CA VAL A 100 -26.06 17.32 -18.79
C VAL A 100 -24.58 17.38 -19.16
N VAL A 101 -23.98 16.22 -19.41
CA VAL A 101 -22.56 16.08 -19.72
C VAL A 101 -22.40 15.73 -21.19
N PHE A 102 -21.50 16.46 -21.86
CA PHE A 102 -21.09 16.23 -23.25
C PHE A 102 -19.59 15.93 -23.30
N ASP A 103 -19.13 15.28 -24.37
CA ASP A 103 -17.72 15.35 -24.73
C ASP A 103 -17.38 16.74 -25.31
N THR A 104 -16.09 16.99 -25.51
CA THR A 104 -15.59 18.27 -26.06
C THR A 104 -16.03 18.52 -27.51
N GLU A 105 -16.54 17.51 -28.20
CA GLU A 105 -17.09 17.62 -29.56
C GLU A 105 -18.63 17.83 -29.57
N GLY A 106 -19.26 17.93 -28.41
CA GLY A 106 -20.69 18.25 -28.28
C GLY A 106 -21.62 17.04 -28.40
N LYS A 107 -21.11 15.81 -28.29
CA LYS A 107 -21.94 14.60 -28.17
C LYS A 107 -22.36 14.42 -26.71
N SER A 108 -23.65 14.22 -26.48
CA SER A 108 -24.17 13.96 -25.13
C SER A 108 -23.71 12.60 -24.63
N LEU A 109 -23.23 12.56 -23.38
CA LEU A 109 -22.74 11.36 -22.73
C LEU A 109 -23.76 10.83 -21.71
N TRP A 110 -24.16 11.66 -20.73
CA TRP A 110 -25.19 11.34 -19.74
C TRP A 110 -25.74 12.61 -19.07
N ALA A 111 -26.70 12.44 -18.17
CA ALA A 111 -27.16 13.49 -17.26
C ALA A 111 -27.28 12.93 -15.83
N PHE A 112 -27.16 13.81 -14.84
CA PHE A 112 -27.32 13.47 -13.42
C PHE A 112 -28.02 14.59 -12.66
N ALA A 113 -28.43 14.27 -11.43
CA ALA A 113 -29.40 15.03 -10.63
C ALA A 113 -30.81 15.01 -11.22
N ALA A 114 -31.78 14.96 -10.30
CA ALA A 114 -33.21 15.09 -10.59
C ALA A 114 -33.80 16.26 -9.81
N GLU A 115 -34.98 16.70 -10.22
CA GLU A 115 -35.69 17.77 -9.53
C GLU A 115 -36.05 17.36 -8.08
N GLY A 116 -35.76 18.23 -7.12
CA GLY A 116 -36.16 18.02 -5.72
C GLY A 116 -35.37 18.83 -4.71
N GLN A 117 -35.51 18.48 -3.43
CA GLN A 117 -34.87 19.17 -2.30
C GLN A 117 -33.93 18.27 -1.48
N ALA A 118 -34.01 16.94 -1.67
CA ALA A 118 -33.13 16.01 -0.97
C ALA A 118 -31.66 16.22 -1.42
N PRO A 119 -30.66 15.74 -0.67
CA PRO A 119 -29.27 15.73 -1.11
C PRO A 119 -29.12 15.22 -2.55
N GLY A 120 -28.26 15.85 -3.35
CA GLY A 120 -28.03 15.53 -4.77
C GLY A 120 -29.16 15.87 -5.75
N GLN A 121 -30.36 16.20 -5.28
CA GLN A 121 -31.45 16.71 -6.12
C GLN A 121 -31.31 18.22 -6.32
N LEU A 122 -31.54 18.68 -7.55
CA LEU A 122 -31.38 20.08 -7.93
C LEU A 122 -32.72 20.78 -8.15
N ARG A 123 -32.77 22.08 -7.97
CA ARG A 123 -33.87 22.94 -8.40
C ARG A 123 -33.29 24.19 -9.03
N GLU A 124 -33.58 24.38 -10.31
CA GLU A 124 -33.09 25.52 -11.10
C GLU A 124 -31.57 25.74 -10.98
N PRO A 125 -30.70 24.77 -11.30
CA PRO A 125 -29.27 24.98 -11.19
C PRO A 125 -28.79 26.04 -12.19
N ARG A 126 -28.16 27.12 -11.71
CA ARG A 126 -27.75 28.28 -12.56
C ARG A 126 -26.25 28.42 -12.76
N GLY A 127 -25.46 27.59 -12.09
CA GLY A 127 -24.00 27.63 -12.07
C GLY A 127 -23.46 26.22 -11.97
N VAL A 128 -22.40 25.96 -12.73
CA VAL A 128 -21.61 24.73 -12.65
C VAL A 128 -20.14 25.11 -12.82
N ALA A 129 -19.27 24.47 -12.05
CA ALA A 129 -17.83 24.65 -12.15
C ALA A 129 -17.12 23.30 -11.94
N TYR A 130 -16.02 23.10 -12.66
CA TYR A 130 -15.17 21.92 -12.50
C TYR A 130 -13.93 22.32 -11.69
N GLY A 131 -13.70 21.63 -10.58
CA GLY A 131 -12.63 21.92 -9.64
C GLY A 131 -11.31 21.26 -9.98
N PRO A 132 -10.18 21.80 -9.46
CA PRO A 132 -8.84 21.21 -9.61
C PRO A 132 -8.68 19.82 -8.97
N ASP A 133 -9.63 19.42 -8.12
CA ASP A 133 -9.75 18.10 -7.49
C ASP A 133 -10.65 17.13 -8.26
N SER A 134 -10.96 17.43 -9.52
CA SER A 134 -11.80 16.62 -10.39
C SER A 134 -13.24 16.43 -9.90
N ARG A 135 -13.76 17.45 -9.20
CA ARG A 135 -15.15 17.51 -8.74
C ARG A 135 -15.96 18.53 -9.53
N VAL A 136 -17.27 18.35 -9.53
CA VAL A 136 -18.24 19.24 -10.16
C VAL A 136 -19.05 19.92 -9.06
N TYR A 137 -18.96 21.24 -9.01
CA TYR A 137 -19.69 22.07 -8.05
C TYR A 137 -20.86 22.72 -8.76
N VAL A 138 -22.05 22.60 -8.17
CA VAL A 138 -23.29 23.07 -8.78
C VAL A 138 -24.02 24.00 -7.82
N SER A 139 -24.35 25.20 -8.27
CA SER A 139 -25.26 26.06 -7.51
C SER A 139 -26.67 25.51 -7.61
N ASN A 140 -27.21 25.04 -6.49
CA ASN A 140 -28.57 24.58 -6.37
C ASN A 140 -29.45 25.76 -5.93
N THR A 141 -29.66 26.68 -6.88
CA THR A 141 -30.28 28.00 -6.68
C THR A 141 -31.58 27.90 -5.91
N GLY A 142 -32.52 27.07 -6.38
CA GLY A 142 -33.84 26.94 -5.76
C GLY A 142 -33.84 26.30 -4.37
N ASN A 143 -32.71 25.70 -3.95
CA ASN A 143 -32.53 25.10 -2.63
C ASN A 143 -31.50 25.87 -1.76
N SER A 144 -30.99 27.02 -2.21
CA SER A 144 -30.02 27.87 -1.48
C SER A 144 -28.79 27.11 -0.96
N ARG A 145 -28.19 26.25 -1.81
CA ARG A 145 -26.98 25.50 -1.45
C ARG A 145 -26.07 25.25 -2.65
N VAL A 146 -24.86 24.76 -2.38
CA VAL A 146 -23.96 24.19 -3.40
C VAL A 146 -23.91 22.69 -3.21
N ASP A 147 -24.19 21.94 -4.28
CA ASP A 147 -24.06 20.48 -4.32
C ASP A 147 -22.78 20.09 -5.07
N VAL A 148 -22.05 19.12 -4.52
CA VAL A 148 -20.74 18.68 -5.02
C VAL A 148 -20.81 17.21 -5.45
N PHE A 149 -20.40 16.98 -6.69
CA PHE A 149 -20.38 15.68 -7.34
C PHE A 149 -18.96 15.33 -7.77
N ASN A 150 -18.66 14.06 -8.00
CA ASN A 150 -17.43 13.71 -8.72
C ASN A 150 -17.60 13.91 -10.24
N ALA A 151 -16.51 13.77 -11.00
CA ALA A 151 -16.52 13.91 -12.46
C ALA A 151 -17.49 12.97 -13.20
N ASP A 152 -17.87 11.84 -12.60
CA ASP A 152 -18.85 10.93 -13.19
C ASP A 152 -20.31 11.29 -12.84
N GLY A 153 -20.54 12.28 -11.98
CA GLY A 153 -21.88 12.75 -11.59
C GLY A 153 -22.48 12.02 -10.38
N ILE A 154 -21.65 11.35 -9.58
CA ILE A 154 -22.06 10.76 -8.30
C ILE A 154 -21.98 11.84 -7.22
N TYR A 155 -23.07 12.03 -6.48
CA TYR A 155 -23.12 12.99 -5.38
C TYR A 155 -22.17 12.58 -4.24
N LEU A 156 -21.43 13.55 -3.72
CA LEU A 156 -20.49 13.38 -2.60
C LEU A 156 -21.03 14.07 -1.34
N TYR A 157 -21.28 15.38 -1.42
CA TYR A 157 -21.78 16.21 -0.33
C TYR A 157 -22.35 17.53 -0.87
N GLY A 158 -22.91 18.35 0.02
CA GLY A 158 -23.41 19.68 -0.29
C GLY A 158 -23.43 20.53 0.96
N PHE A 159 -23.37 21.85 0.78
CA PHE A 159 -23.31 22.80 1.89
C PHE A 159 -24.24 24.00 1.62
N PRO A 160 -24.97 24.47 2.65
CA PRO A 160 -25.85 25.63 2.51
C PRO A 160 -25.03 26.90 2.23
N VAL A 161 -25.64 27.84 1.51
CA VAL A 161 -25.05 29.18 1.33
C VAL A 161 -25.90 30.22 2.06
N ALA A 162 -25.26 30.92 2.99
CA ALA A 162 -25.85 31.98 3.78
C ALA A 162 -24.82 33.07 4.04
N LYS A 163 -25.27 34.28 4.38
CA LYS A 163 -24.36 35.33 4.82
C LYS A 163 -23.62 34.91 6.09
N ALA A 164 -22.54 35.61 6.39
CA ALA A 164 -21.81 35.45 7.65
C ALA A 164 -22.69 35.59 8.92
N ASP A 165 -23.88 36.19 8.81
CA ASP A 165 -24.88 36.24 9.89
C ASP A 165 -25.54 34.90 10.21
N GLY A 166 -25.37 33.88 9.36
CA GLY A 166 -25.96 32.54 9.50
C GLY A 166 -27.47 32.45 9.27
N VAL A 167 -28.14 33.57 8.98
CA VAL A 167 -29.61 33.67 8.87
C VAL A 167 -30.04 34.05 7.46
N THR A 168 -29.33 34.96 6.81
CA THR A 168 -29.69 35.45 5.48
C THR A 168 -29.27 34.42 4.43
N LYS A 169 -30.25 33.69 3.88
CA LYS A 169 -30.02 32.75 2.77
C LYS A 169 -29.55 33.48 1.52
N LEU A 170 -28.59 32.89 0.81
CA LEU A 170 -28.23 33.33 -0.53
C LEU A 170 -29.08 32.66 -1.59
N ASN A 171 -29.18 33.34 -2.73
CA ASN A 171 -29.68 32.80 -3.98
C ASN A 171 -28.50 32.54 -4.93
N PRO A 172 -27.77 31.42 -4.79
CA PRO A 172 -26.53 31.20 -5.51
C PRO A 172 -26.81 31.10 -7.01
N ALA A 173 -26.22 32.00 -7.80
CA ALA A 173 -26.35 32.06 -9.24
C ALA A 173 -25.16 31.40 -9.93
N LYS A 174 -24.08 32.12 -10.20
CA LYS A 174 -22.88 31.61 -10.86
C LYS A 174 -21.88 31.09 -9.82
N ILE A 175 -21.10 30.08 -10.22
CA ILE A 175 -20.07 29.47 -9.40
C ILE A 175 -18.79 29.33 -10.22
N ALA A 176 -17.64 29.58 -9.60
CA ALA A 176 -16.33 29.40 -10.21
C ALA A 176 -15.34 28.91 -9.15
N LEU A 177 -14.26 28.24 -9.58
CA LEU A 177 -13.22 27.74 -8.68
C LEU A 177 -11.85 28.29 -9.07
N SER A 178 -11.04 28.66 -8.08
CA SER A 178 -9.63 28.99 -8.31
C SER A 178 -8.77 27.74 -8.47
N TYR A 179 -7.54 27.95 -8.92
CA TYR A 179 -6.53 26.88 -9.02
C TYR A 179 -6.15 26.25 -7.66
N SER A 180 -6.25 27.03 -6.56
CA SER A 180 -6.12 26.55 -5.17
C SER A 180 -7.36 25.83 -4.63
N GLY A 181 -8.45 25.83 -5.41
CA GLY A 181 -9.71 25.16 -5.07
C GLY A 181 -10.70 26.04 -4.31
N ASP A 182 -10.46 27.34 -4.17
CA ASP A 182 -11.42 28.23 -3.53
C ASP A 182 -12.69 28.35 -4.38
N VAL A 183 -13.86 28.22 -3.74
CA VAL A 183 -15.17 28.22 -4.41
C VAL A 183 -15.79 29.60 -4.31
N TYR A 184 -16.00 30.27 -5.44
CA TYR A 184 -16.65 31.57 -5.54
C TYR A 184 -18.09 31.39 -5.95
N VAL A 185 -19.02 31.90 -5.13
CA VAL A 185 -20.47 31.78 -5.35
C VAL A 185 -21.06 33.18 -5.44
N SER A 186 -21.77 33.46 -6.52
CA SER A 186 -22.35 34.78 -6.79
C SER A 186 -23.83 34.86 -6.36
N ASP A 187 -24.25 35.99 -5.84
CA ASP A 187 -25.65 36.38 -5.62
C ASP A 187 -25.86 37.81 -6.15
N PRO A 188 -26.38 37.92 -7.39
CA PRO A 188 -26.67 39.22 -8.01
C PRO A 188 -27.74 40.03 -7.26
N GLY A 189 -28.71 39.35 -6.64
CA GLY A 189 -29.82 40.00 -5.94
C GLY A 189 -29.38 40.73 -4.68
N LEU A 190 -28.38 40.18 -3.99
CA LEU A 190 -27.76 40.78 -2.81
C LEU A 190 -26.52 41.62 -3.12
N ALA A 191 -26.13 41.74 -4.40
CA ALA A 191 -24.86 42.35 -4.80
C ALA A 191 -23.68 41.79 -3.98
N LEU A 192 -23.59 40.46 -3.92
CA LEU A 192 -22.63 39.74 -3.08
C LEU A 192 -21.94 38.63 -3.86
N VAL A 193 -20.63 38.48 -3.69
CA VAL A 193 -19.90 37.26 -4.05
C VAL A 193 -19.29 36.69 -2.78
N GLN A 194 -19.40 35.39 -2.57
CA GLN A 194 -18.83 34.71 -1.40
C GLN A 194 -17.73 33.74 -1.84
N LYS A 195 -16.67 33.67 -1.04
CA LYS A 195 -15.56 32.71 -1.17
C LYS A 195 -15.69 31.65 -0.09
N TYR A 196 -15.70 30.39 -0.49
CA TYR A 196 -15.71 29.22 0.39
C TYR A 196 -14.44 28.40 0.17
N ASP A 197 -14.02 27.63 1.18
CA ASP A 197 -13.15 26.50 0.93
C ASP A 197 -13.95 25.34 0.31
N ARG A 198 -13.25 24.30 -0.13
CA ARG A 198 -13.87 23.15 -0.77
C ARG A 198 -14.75 22.32 0.16
N THR A 199 -14.58 22.42 1.48
CA THR A 199 -15.43 21.75 2.45
C THR A 199 -16.78 22.46 2.63
N GLY A 200 -16.92 23.66 2.08
CA GLY A 200 -18.11 24.49 2.22
C GLY A 200 -18.04 25.49 3.37
N LYS A 201 -16.86 25.71 3.95
CA LYS A 201 -16.67 26.74 4.98
C LYS A 201 -16.52 28.10 4.32
N LEU A 202 -17.34 29.06 4.75
CA LEU A 202 -17.25 30.46 4.28
C LEU A 202 -15.91 31.07 4.72
N ILE A 203 -15.14 31.59 3.75
CA ILE A 203 -13.87 32.29 3.96
C ILE A 203 -14.08 33.81 3.94
N ARG A 204 -14.80 34.32 2.94
CA ARG A 204 -14.92 35.78 2.72
C ARG A 204 -16.17 36.17 1.95
N GLU A 205 -16.60 37.42 2.16
CA GLU A 205 -17.66 38.07 1.38
C GLU A 205 -17.12 39.30 0.64
N TYR A 206 -17.55 39.50 -0.61
CA TYR A 206 -17.24 40.64 -1.47
C TYR A 206 -18.54 41.38 -1.79
N PRO A 207 -18.87 42.46 -1.07
CA PRO A 207 -20.10 43.23 -1.28
C PRO A 207 -19.97 44.15 -2.51
N MET A 208 -20.33 43.65 -3.68
CA MET A 208 -20.27 44.39 -4.94
C MET A 208 -21.30 43.90 -5.97
N PRO A 209 -21.79 44.80 -6.87
CA PRO A 209 -22.63 44.40 -7.99
C PRO A 209 -21.97 43.33 -8.84
N ASN A 210 -22.69 42.23 -9.08
CA ASN A 210 -22.18 41.09 -9.83
C ASN A 210 -23.30 40.38 -10.61
N ASP A 211 -22.93 39.74 -11.71
CA ASP A 211 -23.75 38.80 -12.47
C ASP A 211 -22.99 37.49 -12.78
N GLY A 212 -21.72 37.42 -12.33
CA GLY A 212 -20.81 36.31 -12.50
C GLY A 212 -19.41 36.71 -12.05
N ALA A 213 -18.58 35.72 -11.75
CA ALA A 213 -17.18 35.95 -11.44
C ALA A 213 -16.33 34.76 -11.90
N ALA A 214 -15.10 35.03 -12.32
CA ALA A 214 -14.13 34.01 -12.71
C ALA A 214 -12.74 34.36 -12.15
N PRO A 215 -12.10 33.45 -11.39
CA PRO A 215 -10.74 33.65 -10.93
C PRO A 215 -9.71 33.22 -12.00
N ASP A 216 -8.52 33.82 -11.98
CA ASP A 216 -7.37 33.37 -12.78
C ASP A 216 -6.41 32.45 -11.99
N MET A 217 -5.32 32.05 -12.64
CA MET A 217 -4.28 31.22 -12.02
C MET A 217 -3.42 31.96 -10.98
N ASN A 218 -3.50 33.29 -10.92
CA ASN A 218 -2.71 34.13 -10.01
C ASN A 218 -3.54 34.62 -8.80
N GLY A 219 -4.83 34.25 -8.74
CA GLY A 219 -5.72 34.55 -7.63
C GLY A 219 -6.47 35.87 -7.73
N PHE A 220 -6.42 36.54 -8.89
CA PHE A 220 -7.32 37.66 -9.20
C PHE A 220 -8.71 37.12 -9.52
N LEU A 221 -9.74 37.87 -9.10
CA LEU A 221 -11.13 37.55 -9.38
C LEU A 221 -11.72 38.62 -10.31
N TYR A 222 -12.16 38.20 -11.50
CA TYR A 222 -12.85 39.08 -12.45
C TYR A 222 -14.36 39.00 -12.23
N VAL A 223 -14.98 40.12 -11.86
CA VAL A 223 -16.41 40.22 -11.53
C VAL A 223 -17.12 41.09 -12.57
N ILE A 224 -18.17 40.54 -13.19
CA ILE A 224 -18.96 41.25 -14.21
C ILE A 224 -20.23 41.84 -13.60
N SER A 225 -20.71 42.97 -14.13
CA SER A 225 -22.02 43.54 -13.79
C SER A 225 -22.83 43.86 -15.03
N ALA A 226 -23.97 43.19 -15.20
CA ALA A 226 -24.95 43.44 -16.25
C ALA A 226 -25.58 44.83 -16.13
N LYS A 227 -25.90 45.24 -14.89
CA LYS A 227 -26.52 46.55 -14.62
C LYS A 227 -25.64 47.71 -15.07
N GLU A 228 -24.33 47.57 -14.88
CA GLU A 228 -23.36 48.63 -15.13
C GLU A 228 -22.61 48.48 -16.47
N GLY A 229 -22.62 47.29 -17.07
CA GLY A 229 -21.81 46.97 -18.26
C GLY A 229 -20.30 46.98 -17.95
N LYS A 230 -19.92 46.66 -16.72
CA LYS A 230 -18.53 46.76 -16.22
C LYS A 230 -17.95 45.40 -15.87
N VAL A 231 -16.64 45.28 -16.03
CA VAL A 231 -15.80 44.19 -15.52
C VAL A 231 -14.82 44.78 -14.51
N ARG A 232 -14.73 44.18 -13.33
CA ARG A 232 -13.83 44.56 -12.26
C ARG A 232 -12.84 43.45 -11.99
N GLU A 233 -11.57 43.77 -11.83
CA GLU A 233 -10.56 42.87 -11.31
C GLU A 233 -10.36 43.14 -9.83
N VAL A 234 -10.46 42.08 -9.04
CA VAL A 234 -10.44 42.13 -7.59
C VAL A 234 -9.28 41.28 -7.11
N ALA A 235 -8.39 41.87 -6.31
CA ALA A 235 -7.29 41.14 -5.71
C ALA A 235 -7.79 40.19 -4.60
N GLY A 236 -6.97 39.23 -4.16
CA GLY A 236 -7.31 38.34 -3.04
C GLY A 236 -7.64 39.08 -1.72
N SER A 237 -7.17 40.31 -1.56
CA SER A 237 -7.51 41.22 -0.45
C SER A 237 -8.96 41.74 -0.52
N GLY A 238 -9.66 41.59 -1.65
CA GLY A 238 -10.97 42.16 -1.91
C GLY A 238 -10.96 43.59 -2.48
N GLU A 239 -9.77 44.17 -2.68
CA GLU A 239 -9.61 45.47 -3.31
C GLU A 239 -9.84 45.39 -4.82
N VAL A 240 -10.60 46.34 -5.36
CA VAL A 240 -10.77 46.49 -6.82
C VAL A 240 -9.54 47.18 -7.36
N VAL A 241 -8.70 46.42 -8.07
CA VAL A 241 -7.46 46.93 -8.64
C VAL A 241 -7.70 47.52 -10.03
N GLY A 242 -8.61 46.94 -10.82
CA GLY A 242 -8.92 47.41 -12.17
C GLY A 242 -10.41 47.41 -12.49
N THR A 243 -10.82 48.29 -13.41
CA THR A 243 -12.21 48.32 -13.92
C THR A 243 -12.22 48.80 -15.37
N PHE A 244 -12.97 48.10 -16.23
CA PHE A 244 -13.20 48.50 -17.62
C PHE A 244 -14.62 48.16 -18.08
N GLY A 245 -14.98 48.66 -19.27
CA GLY A 245 -16.31 48.49 -19.86
C GLY A 245 -17.30 49.57 -19.44
N THR A 246 -18.27 49.81 -20.32
CA THR A 246 -19.41 50.70 -20.09
C THR A 246 -20.65 50.10 -20.76
N ARG A 247 -21.83 50.58 -20.37
CA ARG A 247 -23.09 50.11 -20.96
C ARG A 247 -23.26 50.67 -22.39
N GLY A 248 -23.36 49.79 -23.39
CA GLY A 248 -23.53 50.22 -24.78
C GLY A 248 -23.30 49.12 -25.82
N LYS A 249 -23.15 49.51 -27.09
CA LYS A 249 -23.01 48.58 -28.25
C LYS A 249 -21.63 48.58 -28.90
N GLY A 250 -20.76 49.52 -28.52
CA GLY A 250 -19.40 49.64 -29.03
C GLY A 250 -18.57 48.38 -28.80
N LYS A 251 -17.38 48.35 -29.41
CA LYS A 251 -16.46 47.21 -29.34
C LYS A 251 -16.19 46.84 -27.86
N SER A 252 -15.87 47.83 -27.05
CA SER A 252 -15.61 47.77 -25.59
C SER A 252 -16.80 48.07 -24.68
N GLU A 253 -18.02 48.10 -25.23
CA GLU A 253 -19.23 48.34 -24.45
C GLU A 253 -20.10 47.08 -24.38
N PHE A 254 -20.80 46.92 -23.27
CA PHE A 254 -21.59 45.73 -22.97
C PHE A 254 -22.99 46.09 -22.50
N LYS A 255 -24.03 45.52 -23.12
CA LYS A 255 -25.41 45.84 -22.74
C LYS A 255 -25.92 45.00 -21.58
N LYS A 256 -25.60 43.70 -21.59
CA LYS A 256 -26.05 42.74 -20.58
C LYS A 256 -25.05 41.59 -20.49
N LEU A 257 -24.03 41.78 -19.65
CA LEU A 257 -23.05 40.75 -19.33
C LEU A 257 -23.71 39.63 -18.53
N THR A 258 -23.70 38.39 -19.04
CA THR A 258 -24.36 37.24 -18.40
C THR A 258 -23.42 36.16 -17.91
N ASP A 259 -22.18 36.14 -18.40
CA ASP A 259 -21.17 35.17 -17.99
C ASP A 259 -19.75 35.63 -18.35
N ILE A 260 -18.78 35.07 -17.65
CA ILE A 260 -17.35 35.30 -17.85
C ILE A 260 -16.59 33.97 -17.72
N ALA A 261 -15.62 33.74 -18.59
CA ALA A 261 -14.64 32.67 -18.46
C ALA A 261 -13.21 33.22 -18.62
N VAL A 262 -12.24 32.55 -18.01
CA VAL A 262 -10.81 32.89 -18.09
C VAL A 262 -10.10 31.65 -18.63
N ASP A 263 -9.27 31.80 -19.67
CA ASP A 263 -8.42 30.70 -20.15
C ASP A 263 -7.04 30.70 -19.47
N ASP A 264 -6.25 29.65 -19.73
CA ASP A 264 -4.94 29.46 -19.11
C ASP A 264 -3.92 30.55 -19.50
N SER A 265 -4.19 31.32 -20.56
CA SER A 265 -3.37 32.47 -20.96
C SER A 265 -3.72 33.75 -20.21
N GLY A 266 -4.78 33.73 -19.41
CA GLY A 266 -5.36 34.90 -18.75
C GLY A 266 -6.31 35.71 -19.64
N SER A 267 -6.72 35.18 -20.80
CA SER A 267 -7.68 35.86 -21.66
C SER A 267 -9.10 35.70 -21.12
N LEU A 268 -9.85 36.80 -21.08
CA LEU A 268 -11.23 36.86 -20.61
C LEU A 268 -12.19 36.69 -21.78
N TYR A 269 -13.21 35.86 -21.59
CA TYR A 269 -14.31 35.65 -22.53
C TYR A 269 -15.60 36.14 -21.90
N LEU A 270 -16.22 37.16 -22.50
CA LEU A 270 -17.37 37.87 -21.97
C LEU A 270 -18.61 37.60 -22.82
N CYS A 271 -19.68 37.11 -22.20
CA CYS A 271 -20.98 36.90 -22.82
C CYS A 271 -21.86 38.14 -22.69
N ASP A 272 -22.26 38.75 -23.80
CA ASP A 272 -23.18 39.90 -23.84
C ASP A 272 -24.50 39.54 -24.55
N GLU A 273 -25.51 39.21 -23.76
CA GLU A 273 -26.80 38.67 -24.23
C GLU A 273 -27.51 39.61 -25.20
N GLU A 274 -27.61 40.90 -24.87
CA GLU A 274 -28.38 41.87 -25.66
C GLU A 274 -27.67 42.28 -26.95
N ASN A 275 -26.34 42.33 -26.94
CA ASN A 275 -25.56 42.58 -28.15
C ASN A 275 -25.31 41.31 -28.98
N LYS A 276 -25.72 40.13 -28.48
CA LYS A 276 -25.53 38.83 -29.14
C LYS A 276 -24.08 38.59 -29.56
N LYS A 277 -23.15 38.87 -28.66
CA LYS A 277 -21.71 38.71 -28.92
C LYS A 277 -21.01 38.01 -27.76
N VAL A 278 -19.98 37.23 -28.09
CA VAL A 278 -18.97 36.79 -27.13
C VAL A 278 -17.66 37.48 -27.51
N VAL A 279 -16.99 38.07 -26.54
CA VAL A 279 -15.79 38.90 -26.74
C VAL A 279 -14.62 38.27 -26.01
N ALA A 280 -13.47 38.12 -26.69
CA ALA A 280 -12.22 37.69 -26.08
C ALA A 280 -11.24 38.86 -25.96
N ILE A 281 -10.73 39.11 -24.76
CA ILE A 281 -9.79 40.20 -24.44
C ILE A 281 -8.65 39.70 -23.56
N ARG A 282 -7.50 40.35 -23.66
CA ARG A 282 -6.36 40.15 -22.77
C ARG A 282 -6.02 41.48 -22.11
N LEU A 283 -5.61 41.43 -20.84
CA LEU A 283 -5.23 42.60 -20.06
C LEU A 283 -3.69 42.66 -20.02
N ASP A 284 -3.10 43.75 -20.52
CA ASP A 284 -1.66 43.96 -20.50
C ASP A 284 -1.25 44.79 -19.26
N GLY A 285 -0.18 44.36 -18.58
CA GLY A 285 0.37 45.04 -17.39
C GLY A 285 0.14 44.33 -16.05
N THR A 286 -0.41 43.11 -16.03
CA THR A 286 -0.66 42.36 -14.78
C THR A 286 0.56 41.56 -14.29
N GLU A 287 1.68 42.23 -14.04
CA GLU A 287 2.77 41.66 -13.22
C GLU A 287 2.43 41.87 -11.73
N GLY A 288 1.69 40.94 -11.11
CA GLY A 288 1.32 41.16 -9.71
C GLY A 288 1.00 39.95 -8.82
N GLY A 289 0.76 38.76 -9.38
CA GLY A 289 0.44 37.58 -8.59
C GLY A 289 1.41 36.43 -8.84
N SER A 290 1.86 35.78 -7.76
CA SER A 290 2.44 34.45 -7.88
C SER A 290 1.34 33.46 -8.23
N ARG A 291 1.65 32.47 -9.07
CA ARG A 291 0.71 31.41 -9.43
C ARG A 291 0.23 30.73 -8.15
N LEU A 292 -1.08 30.57 -8.01
CA LEU A 292 -1.66 29.86 -6.86
C LEU A 292 -1.12 28.42 -6.83
N ALA A 293 -0.88 27.91 -5.63
CA ALA A 293 -0.59 26.49 -5.45
C ALA A 293 -1.80 25.66 -5.90
N ARG A 294 -1.55 24.50 -6.51
CA ARG A 294 -2.61 23.59 -6.93
C ARG A 294 -3.32 23.02 -5.70
N ALA A 295 -4.64 22.91 -5.78
CA ALA A 295 -5.43 22.28 -4.73
C ALA A 295 -5.02 20.82 -4.50
N SER A 296 -4.85 20.43 -3.22
CA SER A 296 -4.62 19.03 -2.82
C SER A 296 -5.85 18.15 -3.10
N VAL A 297 -5.67 16.85 -3.29
CA VAL A 297 -6.81 15.90 -3.39
C VAL A 297 -7.47 15.77 -2.02
N LEU A 298 -8.81 15.82 -1.96
CA LEU A 298 -9.57 15.75 -0.71
C LEU A 298 -10.00 14.32 -0.32
N ASP A 299 -10.25 13.46 -1.30
CA ASP A 299 -10.71 12.10 -1.05
C ASP A 299 -9.58 11.08 -1.03
N ARG A 300 -9.78 10.00 -0.26
CA ARG A 300 -8.93 8.80 -0.27
C ARG A 300 -9.40 7.73 -1.25
N PHE A 301 -10.46 8.00 -2.02
CA PHE A 301 -10.98 7.07 -3.02
C PHE A 301 -11.77 7.81 -4.10
N THR A 302 -12.02 7.12 -5.20
CA THR A 302 -12.93 7.54 -6.26
C THR A 302 -13.98 6.47 -6.51
N VAL A 303 -15.16 6.89 -6.97
CA VAL A 303 -16.26 6.00 -7.36
C VAL A 303 -16.59 6.26 -8.82
N LYS A 304 -16.60 5.21 -9.65
CA LYS A 304 -16.88 5.30 -11.09
C LYS A 304 -17.99 4.35 -11.49
N GLY A 305 -18.87 4.79 -12.37
CA GLY A 305 -19.91 3.93 -12.93
C GLY A 305 -21.19 4.65 -13.38
N PRO A 306 -22.26 3.90 -13.64
CA PRO A 306 -22.41 2.46 -13.36
C PRO A 306 -21.52 1.58 -14.25
N ALA A 307 -20.97 0.50 -13.70
CA ALA A 307 -20.14 -0.48 -14.40
C ALA A 307 -20.97 -1.66 -14.96
N ALA A 308 -22.00 -2.09 -14.24
CA ALA A 308 -22.95 -3.11 -14.67
C ALA A 308 -24.35 -2.83 -14.11
N LYS A 309 -25.38 -3.31 -14.81
CA LYS A 309 -26.79 -3.14 -14.44
C LYS A 309 -27.55 -4.43 -14.70
N TYR A 310 -28.27 -4.90 -13.70
CA TYR A 310 -29.11 -6.09 -13.74
C TYR A 310 -30.56 -5.66 -13.49
N PRO A 311 -31.48 -5.81 -14.45
CA PRO A 311 -32.85 -5.28 -14.36
C PRO A 311 -33.76 -6.18 -13.50
N PHE A 312 -33.36 -6.46 -12.27
CA PHE A 312 -34.10 -7.31 -11.34
C PHE A 312 -34.29 -6.62 -9.99
N LYS A 313 -35.48 -6.80 -9.42
CA LYS A 313 -35.80 -6.43 -8.04
C LYS A 313 -35.29 -7.51 -7.10
N ALA A 314 -34.25 -7.19 -6.34
CA ALA A 314 -33.67 -8.10 -5.35
C ALA A 314 -33.67 -7.46 -3.96
N ASP A 315 -34.26 -8.16 -3.00
CA ASP A 315 -34.30 -7.71 -1.59
C ASP A 315 -32.94 -7.94 -0.91
N VAL A 316 -32.39 -9.14 -1.09
CA VAL A 316 -31.06 -9.54 -0.63
C VAL A 316 -30.31 -10.24 -1.75
N PHE A 317 -29.00 -10.03 -1.82
CA PHE A 317 -28.14 -10.71 -2.76
C PHE A 317 -26.71 -10.81 -2.22
N ALA A 318 -25.91 -11.66 -2.85
CA ALA A 318 -24.47 -11.76 -2.68
C ALA A 318 -23.81 -11.92 -4.05
N VAL A 319 -22.52 -11.58 -4.14
CA VAL A 319 -21.74 -11.69 -5.37
C VAL A 319 -20.82 -12.90 -5.24
N THR A 320 -20.79 -13.79 -6.23
CA THR A 320 -19.93 -14.99 -6.25
C THR A 320 -18.48 -14.62 -6.54
N PRO A 321 -17.49 -15.52 -6.28
CA PRO A 321 -16.10 -15.30 -6.69
C PRO A 321 -15.92 -14.98 -8.18
N GLN A 322 -16.85 -15.44 -9.03
CA GLN A 322 -16.87 -15.21 -10.47
C GLN A 322 -17.61 -13.91 -10.89
N ASN A 323 -17.98 -13.04 -9.94
CA ASN A 323 -18.76 -11.81 -10.16
C ASN A 323 -20.22 -12.00 -10.64
N SER A 324 -20.75 -13.22 -10.60
CA SER A 324 -22.19 -13.48 -10.79
C SER A 324 -22.95 -13.10 -9.51
N ILE A 325 -24.25 -12.85 -9.61
CA ILE A 325 -25.06 -12.44 -8.45
C ILE A 325 -26.01 -13.55 -8.05
N VAL A 326 -25.94 -13.98 -6.80
CA VAL A 326 -26.96 -14.84 -6.17
C VAL A 326 -27.95 -13.93 -5.45
N ALA A 327 -29.19 -13.84 -5.94
CA ALA A 327 -30.20 -12.90 -5.44
C ALA A 327 -31.51 -13.59 -5.11
N TYR A 328 -32.15 -13.17 -4.01
CA TYR A 328 -33.56 -13.47 -3.77
C TYR A 328 -34.45 -12.45 -4.49
N LEU A 329 -35.31 -12.94 -5.38
CA LEU A 329 -36.28 -12.13 -6.09
C LEU A 329 -37.64 -12.26 -5.40
N PRO A 330 -38.12 -11.27 -4.63
CA PRO A 330 -39.33 -11.39 -3.84
C PRO A 330 -40.60 -11.59 -4.68
N GLU A 331 -40.65 -11.00 -5.88
CA GLU A 331 -41.80 -11.15 -6.78
C GLU A 331 -41.90 -12.59 -7.36
N ALA A 332 -40.75 -13.20 -7.67
CA ALA A 332 -40.70 -14.57 -8.20
C ALA A 332 -40.63 -15.64 -7.09
N LYS A 333 -40.37 -15.24 -5.84
CA LYS A 333 -40.21 -16.12 -4.67
C LYS A 333 -39.18 -17.23 -4.91
N GLU A 334 -38.00 -16.85 -5.37
CA GLU A 334 -36.90 -17.78 -5.64
C GLU A 334 -35.54 -17.08 -5.44
N ILE A 335 -34.52 -17.88 -5.10
CA ILE A 335 -33.13 -17.45 -5.20
C ILE A 335 -32.60 -17.88 -6.56
N VAL A 336 -31.96 -16.94 -7.24
CA VAL A 336 -31.47 -17.10 -8.61
C VAL A 336 -30.02 -16.71 -8.73
N LEU A 337 -29.36 -17.28 -9.73
CA LEU A 337 -28.08 -16.81 -10.24
C LEU A 337 -28.34 -15.85 -11.40
N LEU A 338 -27.77 -14.64 -11.34
CA LEU A 338 -27.78 -13.64 -12.39
C LEU A 338 -26.37 -13.52 -12.98
N GLU A 339 -26.24 -13.77 -14.28
CA GLU A 339 -24.97 -13.73 -15.00
C GLU A 339 -25.20 -13.25 -16.43
N GLY A 340 -24.46 -12.22 -16.87
CA GLY A 340 -24.61 -11.65 -18.21
C GLY A 340 -26.02 -11.15 -18.54
N GLY A 341 -26.80 -10.75 -17.52
CA GLY A 341 -28.22 -10.36 -17.68
C GLY A 341 -29.21 -11.53 -17.79
N THR A 342 -28.72 -12.78 -17.80
CA THR A 342 -29.56 -13.98 -17.74
C THR A 342 -29.88 -14.35 -16.29
N LYS A 343 -30.99 -15.07 -16.11
CA LYS A 343 -31.49 -15.53 -14.81
C LYS A 343 -31.63 -17.05 -14.81
N LYS A 344 -31.01 -17.72 -13.84
CA LYS A 344 -31.15 -19.15 -13.59
C LYS A 344 -31.67 -19.39 -12.17
N THR A 345 -32.80 -20.08 -12.03
CA THR A 345 -33.30 -20.47 -10.70
C THR A 345 -32.34 -21.45 -10.04
N LEU A 346 -31.97 -21.17 -8.79
CA LEU A 346 -31.18 -22.08 -7.94
C LEU A 346 -32.07 -22.75 -6.88
N ILE A 347 -32.85 -21.95 -6.15
CA ILE A 347 -33.58 -22.40 -4.95
C ILE A 347 -35.01 -21.86 -5.01
N ARG A 348 -36.00 -22.73 -4.79
CA ARG A 348 -37.43 -22.38 -4.80
C ARG A 348 -37.94 -22.03 -3.40
N THR A 349 -39.10 -21.35 -3.33
CA THR A 349 -39.70 -21.05 -2.02
C THR A 349 -40.42 -22.25 -1.39
N GLY A 350 -40.37 -22.33 -0.05
CA GLY A 350 -41.12 -23.31 0.72
C GLY A 350 -40.52 -23.59 2.11
N PRO A 351 -41.18 -24.43 2.92
CA PRO A 351 -40.71 -24.80 4.26
C PRO A 351 -39.79 -26.04 4.26
N GLY A 352 -39.71 -26.78 3.15
CA GLY A 352 -38.94 -28.02 3.05
C GLY A 352 -37.43 -27.81 2.98
N GLN A 353 -36.68 -28.91 3.10
CA GLN A 353 -35.24 -28.92 2.85
C GLN A 353 -34.95 -28.46 1.42
N GLY A 354 -33.94 -27.61 1.24
CA GLY A 354 -33.59 -27.06 -0.07
C GLY A 354 -34.59 -26.04 -0.60
N GLN A 355 -35.52 -25.56 0.23
CA GLN A 355 -36.49 -24.50 -0.07
C GLN A 355 -36.40 -23.39 0.96
N VAL A 356 -36.61 -22.14 0.57
CA VAL A 356 -36.47 -20.97 1.47
C VAL A 356 -37.74 -20.12 1.53
N LYS A 357 -37.96 -19.38 2.61
CA LYS A 357 -39.13 -18.52 2.79
C LYS A 357 -38.69 -17.15 3.30
N ASN A 358 -38.89 -16.12 2.48
CA ASN A 358 -38.53 -14.73 2.79
C ASN A 358 -37.12 -14.56 3.38
N PRO A 359 -36.06 -15.09 2.72
CA PRO A 359 -34.70 -14.96 3.23
C PRO A 359 -34.27 -13.49 3.28
N ARG A 360 -33.58 -13.09 4.35
CA ARG A 360 -33.08 -11.70 4.54
C ARG A 360 -31.57 -11.57 4.47
N GLY A 361 -30.85 -12.69 4.51
CA GLY A 361 -29.39 -12.73 4.43
C GLY A 361 -28.93 -13.80 3.43
N ILE A 362 -28.02 -13.41 2.53
CA ILE A 362 -27.28 -14.34 1.66
C ILE A 362 -25.80 -14.01 1.81
N PHE A 363 -24.97 -15.03 1.99
CA PHE A 363 -23.52 -14.93 2.00
C PHE A 363 -22.93 -15.98 1.07
N VAL A 364 -21.89 -15.62 0.33
CA VAL A 364 -21.16 -16.54 -0.55
C VAL A 364 -19.69 -16.51 -0.17
N ASP A 365 -19.17 -17.66 0.23
CA ASP A 365 -17.78 -17.78 0.66
C ASP A 365 -16.78 -17.76 -0.52
N SER A 366 -15.50 -18.00 -0.24
CA SER A 366 -14.45 -18.06 -1.28
C SER A 366 -14.53 -19.30 -2.17
N LYS A 367 -15.18 -20.38 -1.70
CA LYS A 367 -15.42 -21.62 -2.46
C LYS A 367 -16.70 -21.55 -3.30
N GLY A 368 -17.51 -20.52 -3.12
CA GLY A 368 -18.79 -20.33 -3.79
C GLY A 368 -19.98 -20.99 -3.07
N MET A 369 -19.80 -21.49 -1.85
CA MET A 369 -20.90 -22.04 -1.05
C MET A 369 -21.86 -20.92 -0.66
N ILE A 370 -23.16 -21.19 -0.76
CA ILE A 370 -24.23 -20.21 -0.56
C ILE A 370 -24.88 -20.47 0.79
N TYR A 371 -24.77 -19.51 1.71
CA TYR A 371 -25.39 -19.53 3.03
C TYR A 371 -26.59 -18.59 3.03
N VAL A 372 -27.75 -19.11 3.44
CA VAL A 372 -29.01 -18.37 3.42
C VAL A 372 -29.60 -18.32 4.82
N ALA A 373 -29.81 -17.11 5.34
CA ALA A 373 -30.64 -16.86 6.50
C ALA A 373 -32.11 -16.94 6.08
N ASP A 374 -32.71 -18.10 6.27
CA ASP A 374 -34.07 -18.46 5.86
C ASP A 374 -35.08 -17.95 6.89
N SER A 375 -35.24 -16.62 6.91
CA SER A 375 -35.89 -15.89 8.02
C SER A 375 -37.33 -16.29 8.28
N GLY A 376 -38.08 -16.69 7.24
CA GLY A 376 -39.47 -17.12 7.36
C GLY A 376 -39.66 -18.55 7.88
N ASN A 377 -38.56 -19.32 7.99
CA ASN A 377 -38.53 -20.67 8.55
C ASN A 377 -37.59 -20.77 9.78
N ASP A 378 -37.08 -19.63 10.29
CA ASP A 378 -36.22 -19.55 11.49
C ASP A 378 -35.02 -20.50 11.47
N ARG A 379 -34.29 -20.55 10.35
CA ARG A 379 -33.14 -21.44 10.17
C ARG A 379 -32.09 -20.86 9.25
N VAL A 380 -30.95 -21.54 9.17
CA VAL A 380 -29.93 -21.28 8.15
C VAL A 380 -29.81 -22.51 7.25
N GLN A 381 -29.70 -22.28 5.94
CA GLN A 381 -29.45 -23.33 4.96
C GLN A 381 -28.19 -23.05 4.14
N VAL A 382 -27.47 -24.11 3.83
CA VAL A 382 -26.21 -24.09 3.08
C VAL A 382 -26.40 -24.86 1.77
N PHE A 383 -25.96 -24.27 0.68
CA PHE A 383 -26.08 -24.82 -0.68
C PHE A 383 -24.73 -24.80 -1.38
N ASN A 384 -24.52 -25.74 -2.28
CA ASN A 384 -23.40 -25.73 -3.21
C ASN A 384 -23.54 -24.57 -4.23
N PRO A 385 -22.46 -24.19 -4.94
CA PRO A 385 -22.50 -23.13 -5.94
C PRO A 385 -23.56 -23.30 -7.05
N ASP A 386 -23.94 -24.55 -7.34
CA ASP A 386 -24.96 -24.90 -8.33
C ASP A 386 -26.41 -24.82 -7.80
N GLY A 387 -26.60 -24.46 -6.53
CA GLY A 387 -27.89 -24.37 -5.85
C GLY A 387 -28.37 -25.67 -5.22
N THR A 388 -27.61 -26.77 -5.32
CA THR A 388 -27.97 -28.03 -4.66
C THR A 388 -27.84 -27.91 -3.13
N TYR A 389 -28.80 -28.48 -2.41
CA TYR A 389 -28.81 -28.47 -0.95
C TYR A 389 -27.61 -29.23 -0.37
N SER A 390 -26.97 -28.67 0.65
CA SER A 390 -25.87 -29.30 1.38
C SER A 390 -26.22 -29.57 2.84
N ASN A 391 -26.62 -28.53 3.60
CA ASN A 391 -26.86 -28.65 5.04
C ASN A 391 -27.92 -27.65 5.54
N MET A 392 -28.49 -27.91 6.72
CA MET A 392 -29.32 -26.95 7.45
C MET A 392 -29.18 -27.09 8.96
N PHE A 393 -29.41 -26.00 9.67
CA PHE A 393 -29.46 -26.00 11.12
C PHE A 393 -30.35 -24.87 11.64
N GLY A 394 -30.87 -25.09 12.84
CA GLY A 394 -31.77 -24.21 13.56
C GLY A 394 -33.26 -24.44 13.29
N GLU A 395 -34.05 -23.99 14.25
CA GLU A 395 -35.51 -24.08 14.31
C GLU A 395 -36.08 -22.88 15.09
N SER A 396 -37.39 -22.64 15.01
CA SER A 396 -38.04 -21.54 15.71
C SER A 396 -37.86 -21.64 17.24
N GLY A 397 -37.30 -20.60 17.84
CA GLY A 397 -37.17 -20.51 19.30
C GLY A 397 -36.11 -19.51 19.76
N SER A 398 -35.74 -19.58 21.04
CA SER A 398 -34.74 -18.71 21.65
C SER A 398 -33.56 -19.46 22.27
N GLY A 399 -33.65 -20.79 22.37
CA GLY A 399 -32.63 -21.66 22.93
C GLY A 399 -31.34 -21.77 22.10
N GLU A 400 -30.45 -22.64 22.54
CA GLU A 400 -29.22 -23.00 21.84
C GLU A 400 -29.56 -23.57 20.46
N GLY A 401 -28.90 -23.07 19.43
CA GLY A 401 -29.16 -23.46 18.04
C GLY A 401 -30.49 -23.01 17.43
N GLN A 402 -31.46 -22.52 18.20
CA GLN A 402 -32.74 -22.02 17.69
C GLN A 402 -32.63 -20.58 17.17
N PHE A 403 -33.55 -20.12 16.32
CA PHE A 403 -33.57 -18.75 15.83
C PHE A 403 -34.97 -18.12 15.89
N ARG A 404 -34.99 -16.80 15.80
CA ARG A 404 -36.20 -16.01 15.56
C ARG A 404 -35.90 -14.86 14.61
N ASN A 405 -36.35 -15.01 13.36
CA ASN A 405 -36.15 -14.08 12.26
C ASN A 405 -34.65 -13.76 12.03
N PRO A 406 -33.82 -14.76 11.69
CA PRO A 406 -32.41 -14.53 11.39
C PRO A 406 -32.27 -13.62 10.17
N SER A 407 -31.57 -12.49 10.27
CA SER A 407 -31.53 -11.47 9.21
C SER A 407 -30.23 -11.46 8.39
N SER A 408 -29.14 -12.00 8.93
CA SER A 408 -27.82 -11.92 8.31
C SER A 408 -26.99 -13.13 8.68
N VAL A 409 -26.09 -13.52 7.78
CA VAL A 409 -25.13 -14.59 7.96
C VAL A 409 -23.76 -14.13 7.44
N SER A 410 -22.70 -14.55 8.13
CA SER A 410 -21.30 -14.31 7.74
C SER A 410 -20.47 -15.53 8.10
N VAL A 411 -19.46 -15.85 7.30
CA VAL A 411 -18.57 -17.00 7.54
C VAL A 411 -17.13 -16.52 7.55
N ASN A 412 -16.37 -16.91 8.57
CA ASN A 412 -14.95 -16.55 8.67
C ASN A 412 -14.06 -17.54 7.90
N SER A 413 -12.75 -17.28 7.85
CA SER A 413 -11.82 -18.15 7.11
C SER A 413 -11.66 -19.57 7.68
N LYS A 414 -12.01 -19.78 8.96
CA LYS A 414 -12.09 -21.11 9.60
C LYS A 414 -13.40 -21.85 9.30
N GLY A 415 -14.35 -21.19 8.63
CA GLY A 415 -15.68 -21.75 8.32
C GLY A 415 -16.71 -21.57 9.44
N ASN A 416 -16.39 -20.87 10.53
CA ASN A 416 -17.38 -20.58 11.58
C ASN A 416 -18.42 -19.60 11.05
N ILE A 417 -19.68 -19.87 11.36
CA ILE A 417 -20.85 -19.19 10.83
C ILE A 417 -21.45 -18.30 11.93
N TYR A 418 -21.56 -17.00 11.67
CA TYR A 418 -22.16 -16.03 12.57
C TYR A 418 -23.49 -15.56 12.00
N VAL A 419 -24.55 -15.60 12.81
CA VAL A 419 -25.92 -15.31 12.39
C VAL A 419 -26.51 -14.22 13.27
N ALA A 420 -27.06 -13.18 12.63
CA ALA A 420 -27.83 -12.16 13.34
C ALA A 420 -29.25 -12.67 13.60
N ASP A 421 -29.52 -13.04 14.85
CA ASP A 421 -30.81 -13.54 15.34
C ASP A 421 -31.65 -12.37 15.87
N THR A 422 -32.21 -11.60 14.93
CA THR A 422 -32.71 -10.24 15.17
C THR A 422 -33.79 -10.15 16.24
N LYS A 423 -34.79 -11.05 16.26
CA LYS A 423 -35.87 -10.96 17.27
C LYS A 423 -35.45 -11.46 18.64
N ASN A 424 -34.44 -12.32 18.70
CA ASN A 424 -33.81 -12.70 19.97
C ASN A 424 -32.75 -11.70 20.42
N LYS A 425 -32.44 -10.68 19.59
CA LYS A 425 -31.46 -9.62 19.87
C LYS A 425 -30.05 -10.18 20.14
N LYS A 426 -29.68 -11.22 19.39
CA LYS A 426 -28.41 -11.94 19.59
C LYS A 426 -27.66 -12.13 18.28
N ILE A 427 -26.36 -12.32 18.40
CA ILE A 427 -25.57 -12.98 17.36
C ILE A 427 -25.31 -14.41 17.84
N LYS A 428 -25.52 -15.40 16.98
CA LYS A 428 -25.27 -16.82 17.30
C LYS A 428 -24.17 -17.35 16.39
N ALA A 429 -23.21 -18.04 16.98
CA ALA A 429 -22.09 -18.65 16.29
C ALA A 429 -22.30 -20.17 16.14
N PHE A 430 -21.99 -20.70 14.95
CA PHE A 430 -22.05 -22.11 14.60
C PHE A 430 -20.74 -22.60 13.97
N SER A 431 -20.39 -23.86 14.18
CA SER A 431 -19.28 -24.52 13.48
C SER A 431 -19.58 -24.66 11.98
N PRO A 432 -18.60 -25.04 11.14
CA PRO A 432 -18.83 -25.27 9.71
C PRO A 432 -19.93 -26.31 9.40
N ASP A 433 -20.13 -27.29 10.27
CA ASP A 433 -21.18 -28.32 10.18
C ASP A 433 -22.53 -27.90 10.80
N GLY A 434 -22.64 -26.69 11.34
CA GLY A 434 -23.88 -26.15 11.86
C GLY A 434 -24.18 -26.47 13.33
N MET A 435 -23.19 -26.93 14.10
CA MET A 435 -23.35 -27.11 15.55
C MET A 435 -23.30 -25.76 16.25
N PHE A 436 -24.20 -25.54 17.21
CA PHE A 436 -24.20 -24.34 18.03
C PHE A 436 -22.92 -24.25 18.87
N LEU A 437 -22.33 -23.06 18.90
CA LEU A 437 -21.09 -22.78 19.62
C LEU A 437 -21.37 -21.91 20.84
N PHE A 438 -21.85 -20.70 20.59
CA PHE A 438 -22.18 -19.71 21.60
C PHE A 438 -23.13 -18.65 21.02
N ALA A 439 -23.65 -17.81 21.90
CA ALA A 439 -24.46 -16.65 21.53
C ALA A 439 -23.96 -15.41 22.26
N VAL A 440 -24.13 -14.25 21.62
CA VAL A 440 -23.70 -12.94 22.09
C VAL A 440 -24.91 -12.01 22.15
N GLY A 441 -25.07 -11.32 23.27
CA GLY A 441 -26.23 -10.47 23.55
C GLY A 441 -27.36 -11.18 24.30
N PRO A 442 -28.47 -10.49 24.63
CA PRO A 442 -28.75 -9.09 24.28
C PRO A 442 -27.80 -8.08 24.94
N GLU A 443 -27.32 -8.35 26.15
CA GLU A 443 -26.34 -7.51 26.83
C GLU A 443 -24.91 -7.86 26.40
N LEU A 444 -24.12 -6.85 26.02
CA LEU A 444 -22.68 -6.92 25.73
C LEU A 444 -21.96 -5.78 26.44
N GLY A 445 -21.23 -6.08 27.51
CA GLY A 445 -20.66 -5.04 28.36
C GLY A 445 -21.76 -4.14 28.91
N ASN A 446 -21.72 -2.85 28.56
CA ASN A 446 -22.71 -1.85 28.98
C ASN A 446 -23.75 -1.50 27.89
N ILE A 447 -23.84 -2.32 26.83
CA ILE A 447 -24.69 -2.06 25.67
C ILE A 447 -25.68 -3.22 25.51
N SER A 448 -26.95 -2.90 25.23
CA SER A 448 -27.97 -3.90 24.90
C SER A 448 -28.27 -3.84 23.40
N LEU A 449 -28.09 -4.97 22.68
CA LEU A 449 -28.54 -5.10 21.29
C LEU A 449 -30.06 -4.97 21.22
N VAL A 450 -30.55 -4.29 20.19
CA VAL A 450 -31.97 -3.97 20.05
C VAL A 450 -32.52 -4.53 18.75
N ASN A 451 -31.82 -4.33 17.63
CA ASN A 451 -32.20 -4.82 16.31
C ASN A 451 -30.94 -5.06 15.45
N PRO A 452 -30.16 -6.12 15.71
CA PRO A 452 -29.01 -6.46 14.89
C PRO A 452 -29.49 -6.88 13.50
N VAL A 453 -29.10 -6.12 12.47
CA VAL A 453 -29.55 -6.31 11.08
C VAL A 453 -28.47 -6.89 10.17
N ALA A 454 -27.19 -6.66 10.47
CA ALA A 454 -26.08 -7.23 9.71
C ALA A 454 -24.95 -7.70 10.64
N VAL A 455 -24.30 -8.80 10.24
CA VAL A 455 -23.09 -9.32 10.88
C VAL A 455 -22.00 -9.55 9.84
N ARG A 456 -20.76 -9.17 10.12
CA ARG A 456 -19.57 -9.44 9.30
C ARG A 456 -18.41 -9.87 10.18
N CYS A 457 -17.51 -10.67 9.64
CA CYS A 457 -16.25 -11.05 10.30
C CYS A 457 -15.06 -10.70 9.40
N ASP A 458 -13.95 -10.29 10.00
CA ASP A 458 -12.66 -10.25 9.30
C ASP A 458 -11.97 -11.63 9.37
N GLU A 459 -10.71 -11.75 8.92
CA GLU A 459 -9.91 -12.99 8.84
C GLU A 459 -9.55 -13.61 10.22
N ASN A 460 -10.55 -13.83 11.06
CA ASN A 460 -10.55 -14.44 12.41
C ASN A 460 -10.24 -13.52 13.59
N LYS A 461 -10.24 -12.20 13.44
CA LYS A 461 -9.99 -11.28 14.57
C LYS A 461 -11.29 -10.84 15.21
N ASN A 462 -12.18 -10.21 14.45
CA ASN A 462 -13.34 -9.49 14.98
C ASN A 462 -14.64 -9.86 14.26
N VAL A 463 -15.73 -9.75 15.01
CA VAL A 463 -17.10 -9.79 14.51
C VAL A 463 -17.72 -8.39 14.66
N TYR A 464 -18.26 -7.87 13.56
CA TYR A 464 -18.85 -6.55 13.43
C TYR A 464 -20.36 -6.68 13.28
N ILE A 465 -21.09 -6.03 14.18
CA ILE A 465 -22.53 -6.17 14.33
C ILE A 465 -23.16 -4.81 14.09
N LEU A 466 -23.88 -4.66 12.99
CA LEU A 466 -24.66 -3.45 12.72
C LEU A 466 -26.03 -3.58 13.36
N ASP A 467 -26.33 -2.72 14.30
CA ASP A 467 -27.65 -2.60 14.92
C ASP A 467 -28.36 -1.34 14.41
N SER A 468 -29.54 -1.52 13.81
CA SER A 468 -30.24 -0.44 13.13
C SER A 468 -30.99 0.51 14.06
N VAL A 469 -31.26 0.08 15.30
CA VAL A 469 -31.92 0.93 16.31
C VAL A 469 -30.88 1.65 17.15
N LEU A 470 -29.78 0.97 17.53
CA LEU A 470 -28.63 1.64 18.13
C LEU A 470 -27.96 2.59 17.13
N LYS A 471 -28.11 2.36 15.83
CA LYS A 471 -27.47 3.12 14.75
C LYS A 471 -25.95 3.06 14.87
N LYS A 472 -25.43 1.92 15.33
CA LYS A 472 -24.02 1.71 15.61
C LYS A 472 -23.53 0.34 15.16
N VAL A 473 -22.22 0.25 14.96
CA VAL A 473 -21.51 -1.00 14.79
C VAL A 473 -20.87 -1.39 16.13
N VAL A 474 -21.29 -2.53 16.66
CA VAL A 474 -20.69 -3.16 17.84
C VAL A 474 -19.62 -4.14 17.35
N VAL A 475 -18.44 -4.10 17.94
CA VAL A 475 -17.32 -4.96 17.58
C VAL A 475 -17.03 -5.91 18.73
N THR A 476 -16.99 -7.20 18.44
CA THR A 476 -16.55 -8.26 19.35
C THR A 476 -15.33 -8.97 18.78
N ASP A 477 -14.63 -9.75 19.60
CA ASP A 477 -13.70 -10.74 19.07
C ASP A 477 -14.46 -11.91 18.42
N ALA A 478 -13.71 -12.87 17.86
CA ALA A 478 -14.26 -14.06 17.24
C ALA A 478 -15.03 -14.99 18.21
N MET A 479 -14.86 -14.82 19.53
CA MET A 479 -15.54 -15.59 20.59
C MET A 479 -16.72 -14.82 21.21
N GLY A 480 -17.00 -13.60 20.72
CA GLY A 480 -18.13 -12.80 21.18
C GLY A 480 -17.84 -11.87 22.35
N LYS A 481 -16.58 -11.75 22.80
CA LYS A 481 -16.20 -10.75 23.82
C LYS A 481 -16.32 -9.37 23.22
N PHE A 482 -17.06 -8.48 23.86
CA PHE A 482 -17.16 -7.08 23.46
C PHE A 482 -15.78 -6.42 23.45
N LEU A 483 -15.43 -5.75 22.34
CA LEU A 483 -14.17 -5.03 22.19
C LEU A 483 -14.41 -3.52 22.18
N ARG A 484 -15.27 -3.05 21.27
CA ARG A 484 -15.54 -1.61 21.12
C ARG A 484 -16.85 -1.34 20.41
N LEU A 485 -17.26 -0.08 20.50
CA LEU A 485 -18.38 0.49 19.78
C LEU A 485 -17.85 1.55 18.81
N TRP A 486 -18.38 1.62 17.60
CA TRP A 486 -18.06 2.73 16.71
C TRP A 486 -18.89 3.96 17.07
N ASP A 487 -18.23 5.00 17.57
CA ASP A 487 -18.92 6.24 17.97
C ASP A 487 -19.22 7.18 16.80
N ASP A 488 -18.40 7.12 15.75
CA ASP A 488 -18.53 7.98 14.55
C ASP A 488 -19.69 7.55 13.62
N SER A 489 -20.40 6.47 13.96
CA SER A 489 -21.62 6.06 13.26
C SER A 489 -22.87 6.87 13.67
N GLY A 490 -22.73 7.86 14.55
CA GLY A 490 -23.84 8.64 15.13
C GLY A 490 -24.77 9.39 14.16
N ASN A 491 -24.46 9.40 12.86
CA ASN A 491 -25.29 10.01 11.81
C ASN A 491 -26.06 8.99 10.93
N LEU A 492 -26.05 7.70 11.26
CA LEU A 492 -26.86 6.70 10.56
C LEU A 492 -28.35 6.94 10.80
N GLN A 493 -29.16 6.88 9.74
CA GLN A 493 -30.62 7.09 9.83
C GLN A 493 -31.40 5.78 9.83
N ASP A 494 -31.19 4.94 8.81
CA ASP A 494 -31.76 3.60 8.67
C ASP A 494 -30.74 2.66 8.00
N PRO A 495 -29.71 2.21 8.74
CA PRO A 495 -28.65 1.39 8.18
C PRO A 495 -29.13 -0.05 7.95
N ALA A 496 -28.88 -0.59 6.76
CA ALA A 496 -29.44 -1.87 6.32
C ALA A 496 -28.40 -2.97 6.06
N ALA A 497 -27.20 -2.59 5.62
CA ALA A 497 -26.15 -3.53 5.27
C ALA A 497 -24.79 -3.02 5.73
N LEU A 498 -23.93 -3.93 6.17
CA LEU A 498 -22.54 -3.71 6.54
C LEU A 498 -21.67 -4.65 5.73
N ILE A 499 -20.59 -4.15 5.14
CA ILE A 499 -19.59 -4.94 4.41
C ILE A 499 -18.19 -4.52 4.78
N TYR A 500 -17.28 -5.49 4.79
CA TYR A 500 -15.84 -5.30 4.89
C TYR A 500 -15.19 -5.67 3.55
N ASP A 501 -14.25 -4.86 3.08
CA ASP A 501 -13.60 -5.05 1.78
C ASP A 501 -12.29 -5.86 1.82
N ASN A 502 -11.90 -6.33 3.00
CA ASN A 502 -10.62 -6.99 3.28
C ASN A 502 -9.37 -6.11 3.04
N LYS A 503 -9.53 -4.79 2.86
CA LYS A 503 -8.44 -3.82 2.71
C LYS A 503 -8.43 -2.78 3.84
N GLY A 504 -9.33 -2.91 4.82
CA GLY A 504 -9.38 -2.03 5.99
C GLY A 504 -10.53 -1.04 5.99
N PHE A 505 -11.46 -1.14 5.03
CA PHE A 505 -12.61 -0.26 4.94
C PHE A 505 -13.93 -1.02 5.04
N PHE A 506 -14.90 -0.35 5.64
CA PHE A 506 -16.24 -0.83 5.84
C PHE A 506 -17.24 0.07 5.14
N TYR A 507 -18.25 -0.55 4.58
CA TYR A 507 -19.31 0.11 3.83
C TYR A 507 -20.63 -0.13 4.52
N ILE A 508 -21.33 0.95 4.85
CA ILE A 508 -22.67 0.91 5.40
C ILE A 508 -23.63 1.53 4.40
N LEU A 509 -24.61 0.75 3.96
CA LEU A 509 -25.74 1.27 3.21
C LEU A 509 -26.76 1.85 4.20
N ASP A 510 -26.97 3.16 4.15
CA ASP A 510 -27.97 3.88 4.94
C ASP A 510 -29.15 4.27 4.05
N LYS A 511 -30.25 3.55 4.19
CA LYS A 511 -31.46 3.76 3.39
C LYS A 511 -32.15 5.07 3.71
N GLY A 512 -32.01 5.54 4.95
CA GLY A 512 -32.63 6.80 5.40
C GLY A 512 -31.96 8.02 4.79
N SER A 513 -30.64 7.96 4.55
CA SER A 513 -29.89 9.02 3.89
C SER A 513 -29.55 8.74 2.42
N PHE A 514 -30.04 7.63 1.85
CA PHE A 514 -29.90 7.23 0.44
C PHE A 514 -28.45 7.19 -0.04
N ASN A 515 -27.53 6.84 0.84
CA ASN A 515 -26.10 6.86 0.55
C ASN A 515 -25.39 5.62 1.09
N VAL A 516 -24.16 5.44 0.62
CA VAL A 516 -23.21 4.53 1.22
C VAL A 516 -22.19 5.35 1.99
N LYS A 517 -21.90 4.95 3.23
CA LYS A 517 -20.91 5.55 4.11
C LYS A 517 -19.72 4.61 4.26
N ILE A 518 -18.52 5.15 4.15
CA ILE A 518 -17.26 4.43 4.34
C ILE A 518 -16.69 4.75 5.72
N PHE A 519 -16.27 3.70 6.42
CA PHE A 519 -15.55 3.76 7.68
C PHE A 519 -14.22 3.02 7.56
N ASP A 520 -13.20 3.45 8.28
CA ASP A 520 -11.97 2.66 8.42
C ASP A 520 -12.14 1.54 9.48
N ALA A 521 -11.12 0.69 9.65
CA ALA A 521 -11.15 -0.40 10.62
C ALA A 521 -11.27 0.04 12.09
N ALA A 522 -10.93 1.29 12.41
CA ALA A 522 -11.13 1.87 13.74
C ALA A 522 -12.59 2.32 13.95
N GLY A 523 -13.38 2.42 12.87
CA GLY A 523 -14.75 2.89 12.88
C GLY A 523 -14.88 4.39 12.64
N LYS A 524 -13.83 5.04 12.11
CA LYS A 524 -13.85 6.47 11.81
C LYS A 524 -14.50 6.70 10.45
N PHE A 525 -15.42 7.66 10.39
CA PHE A 525 -16.07 8.07 9.16
C PHE A 525 -15.01 8.65 8.20
N THR A 526 -14.98 8.11 6.97
CA THR A 526 -14.04 8.55 5.94
C THR A 526 -14.74 9.38 4.88
N ALA A 527 -15.91 8.93 4.40
CA ALA A 527 -16.69 9.64 3.40
C ALA A 527 -18.07 9.01 3.19
N SER A 528 -18.90 9.66 2.38
CA SER A 528 -20.14 9.09 1.87
C SER A 528 -20.38 9.50 0.42
N PHE A 529 -21.15 8.70 -0.31
CA PHE A 529 -21.50 8.97 -1.69
C PHE A 529 -22.85 8.37 -2.05
N PHE A 530 -23.41 8.83 -3.17
CA PHE A 530 -24.79 8.69 -3.61
C PHE A 530 -25.78 9.58 -2.86
N ALA A 531 -26.93 9.76 -3.49
CA ALA A 531 -28.04 10.48 -2.94
C ALA A 531 -29.35 10.00 -3.55
N LYS A 532 -30.45 10.60 -3.09
CA LYS A 532 -31.79 10.24 -3.51
C LYS A 532 -32.03 10.60 -4.97
N GLY A 533 -32.43 9.62 -5.78
CA GLY A 533 -32.84 9.86 -7.15
C GLY A 533 -33.07 8.59 -7.96
N ARG A 534 -33.49 8.76 -9.22
CA ARG A 534 -33.83 7.66 -10.14
C ARG A 534 -32.82 7.49 -11.27
N GLY A 535 -31.89 8.43 -11.42
CA GLY A 535 -30.81 8.38 -12.39
C GLY A 535 -29.89 7.19 -12.16
N GLU A 536 -29.03 6.88 -13.14
CA GLU A 536 -28.15 5.70 -13.08
C GLU A 536 -27.03 5.80 -12.03
N ARG A 537 -26.86 6.98 -11.43
CA ARG A 537 -25.81 7.31 -10.44
C ARG A 537 -26.42 7.70 -9.09
N GLU A 538 -27.70 7.41 -8.90
CA GLU A 538 -28.50 7.79 -7.73
C GLU A 538 -29.22 6.54 -7.17
N LEU A 539 -29.73 6.64 -5.95
CA LEU A 539 -30.45 5.56 -5.27
C LEU A 539 -31.86 6.01 -4.91
N TRP A 540 -32.88 5.19 -5.16
CA TRP A 540 -34.27 5.54 -4.80
C TRP A 540 -34.81 4.73 -3.62
N THR A 541 -34.59 3.42 -3.63
CA THR A 541 -35.03 2.51 -2.55
C THR A 541 -34.03 1.38 -2.41
N PRO A 542 -32.80 1.71 -1.97
CA PRO A 542 -31.75 0.72 -1.84
C PRO A 542 -32.09 -0.26 -0.71
N GLN A 543 -31.85 -1.56 -0.90
CA GLN A 543 -32.11 -2.57 0.14
C GLN A 543 -30.85 -3.25 0.64
N ASN A 544 -29.95 -3.59 -0.27
CA ASN A 544 -28.77 -4.37 0.04
C ASN A 544 -27.55 -3.89 -0.73
N LEU A 545 -26.39 -4.33 -0.26
CA LEU A 545 -25.07 -3.94 -0.71
C LEU A 545 -24.21 -5.21 -0.73
N ALA A 546 -23.42 -5.40 -1.78
CA ALA A 546 -22.33 -6.36 -1.85
C ALA A 546 -21.03 -5.66 -2.29
N PHE A 547 -19.86 -6.16 -1.87
CA PHE A 547 -18.57 -5.70 -2.37
C PHE A 547 -17.74 -6.90 -2.82
N ARG A 548 -17.14 -6.82 -4.00
CA ARG A 548 -16.17 -7.80 -4.48
C ARG A 548 -15.31 -7.19 -5.57
N ASN A 549 -14.02 -7.52 -5.60
CA ASN A 549 -13.10 -7.10 -6.67
C ASN A 549 -13.12 -5.58 -6.92
N ASP A 550 -13.01 -4.78 -5.85
CA ASP A 550 -13.05 -3.32 -5.90
C ASP A 550 -14.32 -2.74 -6.52
N ARG A 551 -15.40 -3.52 -6.53
CA ARG A 551 -16.70 -3.13 -7.06
C ARG A 551 -17.77 -3.27 -6.00
N ILE A 552 -18.51 -2.19 -5.82
CA ILE A 552 -19.69 -2.14 -4.97
C ILE A 552 -20.92 -2.41 -5.80
N PHE A 553 -21.81 -3.27 -5.32
CA PHE A 553 -23.09 -3.61 -5.94
C PHE A 553 -24.19 -3.18 -4.99
N ILE A 554 -25.26 -2.59 -5.51
CA ILE A 554 -26.37 -2.08 -4.71
C ILE A 554 -27.67 -2.50 -5.38
N SER A 555 -28.56 -3.13 -4.61
CA SER A 555 -29.93 -3.38 -5.07
C SER A 555 -30.79 -2.16 -4.79
N ASP A 556 -31.49 -1.67 -5.82
CA ASP A 556 -32.38 -0.52 -5.78
C ASP A 556 -33.76 -0.95 -6.30
N MET A 557 -34.65 -1.26 -5.36
CA MET A 557 -35.86 -2.04 -5.61
C MET A 557 -36.87 -1.33 -6.53
N GLU A 558 -37.18 -0.07 -6.25
CA GLU A 558 -38.16 0.68 -7.03
C GLU A 558 -37.62 1.11 -8.40
N ASN A 559 -36.29 1.21 -8.54
CA ASN A 559 -35.64 1.33 -9.84
C ASN A 559 -35.47 -0.03 -10.55
N ALA A 560 -35.99 -1.11 -9.95
CA ALA A 560 -35.98 -2.48 -10.46
C ALA A 560 -34.60 -2.94 -10.96
N ARG A 561 -33.54 -2.64 -10.19
CA ARG A 561 -32.18 -2.93 -10.62
C ARG A 561 -31.25 -3.34 -9.48
N ILE A 562 -30.23 -4.11 -9.84
CA ILE A 562 -28.95 -4.14 -9.12
C ILE A 562 -27.95 -3.40 -9.99
N VAL A 563 -27.27 -2.40 -9.42
CA VAL A 563 -26.30 -1.57 -10.12
C VAL A 563 -24.95 -1.66 -9.43
N SER A 564 -23.86 -1.62 -10.19
CA SER A 564 -22.51 -1.68 -9.64
C SER A 564 -21.65 -0.48 -9.99
N PHE A 565 -20.72 -0.13 -9.10
CA PHE A 565 -19.77 0.97 -9.27
C PHE A 565 -18.37 0.49 -8.87
N ASP A 566 -17.37 0.90 -9.64
CA ASP A 566 -15.97 0.61 -9.34
C ASP A 566 -15.48 1.61 -8.29
N ILE A 567 -14.83 1.10 -7.25
CA ILE A 567 -14.17 1.86 -6.19
C ILE A 567 -12.67 1.79 -6.42
N SER A 568 -11.96 2.89 -6.22
CA SER A 568 -10.51 2.91 -6.31
C SER A 568 -9.94 3.75 -5.18
N TYR A 569 -9.09 3.15 -4.36
CA TYR A 569 -8.44 3.84 -3.26
C TYR A 569 -7.22 4.60 -3.75
N LEU A 570 -7.19 5.90 -3.47
CA LEU A 570 -6.11 6.79 -3.85
C LEU A 570 -4.96 6.67 -2.84
N PRO A 571 -3.72 6.42 -3.30
CA PRO A 571 -2.55 6.49 -2.42
C PRO A 571 -2.37 7.89 -1.85
N GLU A 572 -1.80 7.96 -0.65
CA GLU A 572 -1.37 9.22 -0.05
C GLU A 572 -0.22 9.82 -0.89
N ALA A 573 -0.08 11.15 -0.84
CA ALA A 573 0.98 11.84 -1.54
C ALA A 573 2.36 11.33 -1.06
N PRO A 574 3.27 10.95 -1.97
CA PRO A 574 4.64 10.66 -1.62
C PRO A 574 5.32 11.84 -0.93
N SER A 575 6.25 11.57 -0.02
CA SER A 575 6.97 12.56 0.75
C SER A 575 8.48 12.44 0.54
N ALA A 576 9.23 13.44 1.02
CA ALA A 576 10.70 13.45 0.97
C ALA A 576 11.27 13.18 -0.44
N LEU A 577 10.62 13.71 -1.49
CA LEU A 577 11.13 13.63 -2.85
C LEU A 577 12.45 14.38 -2.96
N LYS A 578 13.47 13.70 -3.47
CA LYS A 578 14.80 14.24 -3.75
C LYS A 578 15.12 14.08 -5.22
N ALA A 579 15.84 15.05 -5.77
CA ALA A 579 16.33 15.06 -7.14
C ALA A 579 17.83 15.40 -7.15
N GLU A 580 18.63 14.52 -7.73
CA GLU A 580 20.09 14.67 -7.81
C GLU A 580 20.51 14.68 -9.29
N ALA A 581 21.15 15.77 -9.73
CA ALA A 581 21.63 15.90 -11.10
C ALA A 581 22.96 15.17 -11.29
N GLY A 582 22.97 14.20 -12.21
CA GLY A 582 24.18 13.64 -12.81
C GLY A 582 24.56 14.34 -14.11
N LYS A 583 25.55 13.80 -14.83
CA LYS A 583 26.05 14.38 -16.10
C LYS A 583 25.06 14.27 -17.26
N SER A 584 24.24 13.22 -17.31
CA SER A 584 23.31 12.93 -18.41
C SER A 584 21.88 12.60 -17.98
N LYS A 585 21.63 12.55 -16.67
CA LYS A 585 20.33 12.20 -16.09
C LYS A 585 20.13 12.89 -14.74
N VAL A 586 18.89 12.92 -14.27
CA VAL A 586 18.53 13.25 -12.89
C VAL A 586 18.00 11.98 -12.23
N ASP A 587 18.59 11.61 -11.09
CA ASP A 587 18.13 10.51 -10.26
C ASP A 587 17.19 11.03 -9.17
N LEU A 588 16.07 10.34 -8.99
CA LEU A 588 15.00 10.71 -8.07
C LEU A 588 14.77 9.59 -7.06
N SER A 589 14.48 9.98 -5.82
CA SER A 589 14.04 9.06 -4.75
C SER A 589 13.01 9.72 -3.86
N TRP A 590 12.10 8.96 -3.27
CA TRP A 590 11.07 9.46 -2.36
C TRP A 590 10.67 8.41 -1.32
N ALA A 591 9.87 8.82 -0.35
CA ALA A 591 9.20 7.94 0.60
C ALA A 591 7.70 7.86 0.28
N ALA A 592 7.11 6.68 0.42
CA ALA A 592 5.68 6.50 0.29
C ALA A 592 5.20 5.37 1.22
N ARG A 593 3.94 5.46 1.64
CA ARG A 593 3.32 4.43 2.46
C ARG A 593 2.93 3.23 1.59
N SER A 594 3.54 2.08 1.85
CA SER A 594 3.14 0.83 1.21
C SER A 594 1.83 0.30 1.80
N ASN A 595 0.85 -0.01 0.95
CA ASN A 595 -0.44 -0.59 1.34
C ASN A 595 -0.98 -1.49 0.21
N ALA A 596 -2.03 -2.26 0.51
CA ALA A 596 -2.59 -3.26 -0.41
C ALA A 596 -3.24 -2.67 -1.68
N TRP A 597 -3.40 -1.36 -1.78
CA TRP A 597 -4.03 -0.68 -2.91
C TRP A 597 -3.09 0.25 -3.68
N THR A 598 -1.80 0.29 -3.35
CA THR A 598 -0.78 1.05 -4.12
C THR A 598 -0.09 0.13 -5.12
N GLY A 599 -0.22 0.44 -6.41
CA GLY A 599 0.32 -0.35 -7.53
C GLY A 599 1.64 0.17 -8.12
N GLY A 600 2.06 1.39 -7.78
CA GLY A 600 3.28 2.02 -8.27
C GLY A 600 3.22 3.54 -8.12
N PHE A 601 3.98 4.26 -8.96
CA PHE A 601 4.07 5.72 -8.94
C PHE A 601 4.04 6.31 -10.35
N ARG A 602 3.69 7.58 -10.46
CA ARG A 602 3.93 8.41 -11.66
C ARG A 602 4.80 9.60 -11.28
N VAL A 603 5.81 9.85 -12.10
CA VAL A 603 6.72 10.98 -11.97
C VAL A 603 6.35 12.00 -13.03
N TYR A 604 6.28 13.26 -12.61
CA TYR A 604 6.05 14.39 -13.48
C TYR A 604 7.19 15.39 -13.36
N ARG A 605 7.51 16.11 -14.44
CA ARG A 605 8.51 17.18 -14.45
C ARG A 605 7.98 18.45 -15.10
N ALA A 606 8.45 19.61 -14.65
CA ALA A 606 8.29 20.89 -15.33
C ALA A 606 9.66 21.54 -15.54
N ALA A 607 9.87 22.18 -16.71
CA ALA A 607 11.07 22.95 -17.00
C ALA A 607 10.85 24.42 -16.61
N GLY A 608 11.52 24.86 -15.55
CA GLY A 608 11.30 26.16 -14.91
C GLY A 608 10.07 26.20 -14.02
N GLU A 609 10.02 27.20 -13.13
CA GLU A 609 8.99 27.34 -12.09
C GLU A 609 7.58 27.54 -12.67
N LYS A 610 7.49 28.13 -13.86
CA LYS A 610 6.24 28.35 -14.61
C LYS A 610 5.98 27.31 -15.70
N GLY A 611 6.80 26.26 -15.79
CA GLY A 611 6.71 25.23 -16.82
C GLY A 611 5.45 24.36 -16.69
N GLU A 612 5.01 23.80 -17.80
CA GLU A 612 3.94 22.79 -17.82
C GLU A 612 4.46 21.44 -17.26
N LEU A 613 3.65 20.80 -16.42
CA LEU A 613 3.92 19.47 -15.88
C LEU A 613 3.75 18.39 -16.96
N LYS A 614 4.83 17.73 -17.34
CA LYS A 614 4.87 16.61 -18.28
C LYS A 614 5.12 15.30 -17.55
N ASP A 615 4.51 14.21 -18.02
CA ASP A 615 4.79 12.86 -17.53
C ASP A 615 6.24 12.49 -17.87
N ALA A 616 6.99 12.06 -16.85
CA ALA A 616 8.38 11.65 -16.97
C ALA A 616 8.54 10.13 -16.91
N GLY A 617 7.60 9.40 -16.29
CA GLY A 617 7.65 7.95 -16.18
C GLY A 617 6.73 7.36 -15.11
N ALA A 618 6.57 6.03 -15.14
CA ALA A 618 5.69 5.28 -14.22
C ALA A 618 6.44 4.14 -13.48
N PRO A 619 7.33 4.46 -12.54
CA PRO A 619 8.11 3.47 -11.80
C PRO A 619 7.25 2.68 -10.81
N LYS A 620 7.61 1.42 -10.57
CA LYS A 620 7.01 0.59 -9.51
C LYS A 620 7.71 0.77 -8.16
N GLU A 621 8.97 1.20 -8.18
CA GLU A 621 9.80 1.41 -6.99
C GLU A 621 9.81 2.90 -6.61
N MET A 622 10.26 3.21 -5.39
CA MET A 622 10.35 4.58 -4.86
C MET A 622 11.58 5.35 -5.37
N LYS A 623 11.98 5.08 -6.61
CA LYS A 623 13.10 5.71 -7.31
C LYS A 623 12.84 5.76 -8.82
N PHE A 624 13.41 6.76 -9.48
CA PHE A 624 13.32 6.93 -10.94
C PHE A 624 14.53 7.67 -11.48
N SER A 625 14.90 7.41 -12.73
CA SER A 625 15.99 8.12 -13.41
C SER A 625 15.45 8.74 -14.69
N ASP A 626 15.56 10.06 -14.80
CA ASP A 626 15.10 10.81 -15.97
C ASP A 626 16.29 11.26 -16.81
N SER A 627 16.30 10.90 -18.11
CA SER A 627 17.39 11.17 -19.04
C SER A 627 17.00 12.09 -20.21
N ALA A 628 15.71 12.38 -20.41
CA ALA A 628 15.22 13.20 -21.51
C ALA A 628 15.29 14.71 -21.18
N LEU A 629 16.48 15.19 -20.83
CA LEU A 629 16.70 16.52 -20.24
C LEU A 629 17.47 17.46 -21.17
N THR A 630 17.08 18.73 -21.13
CA THR A 630 17.77 19.82 -21.80
C THR A 630 18.84 20.37 -20.87
N PRO A 631 20.09 20.54 -21.34
CA PRO A 631 21.15 21.21 -20.58
C PRO A 631 20.75 22.60 -20.07
N ASP A 632 21.46 23.09 -19.07
CA ASP A 632 21.28 24.41 -18.44
C ASP A 632 19.83 24.75 -18.04
N THR A 633 19.09 23.75 -17.56
CA THR A 633 17.67 23.90 -17.23
C THR A 633 17.38 23.50 -15.78
N THR A 634 16.63 24.35 -15.05
CA THR A 634 16.10 24.00 -13.73
C THR A 634 14.79 23.22 -13.88
N TYR A 635 14.76 22.01 -13.33
CA TYR A 635 13.60 21.13 -13.34
C TYR A 635 12.92 21.08 -11.98
N PHE A 636 11.58 20.98 -12.01
CA PHE A 636 10.72 20.77 -10.85
C PHE A 636 10.05 19.41 -11.00
N TYR A 637 10.40 18.44 -10.16
CA TYR A 637 9.84 17.09 -10.16
C TYR A 637 8.75 16.91 -9.13
N TYR A 638 7.75 16.13 -9.47
CA TYR A 638 6.66 15.73 -8.59
C TYR A 638 6.40 14.25 -8.74
N VAL A 639 5.98 13.58 -7.68
CA VAL A 639 5.61 12.16 -7.73
C VAL A 639 4.22 11.96 -7.13
N SER A 640 3.41 11.12 -7.76
CA SER A 640 2.13 10.65 -7.23
C SER A 640 2.14 9.14 -7.08
N GLY A 641 1.58 8.62 -5.98
CA GLY A 641 1.29 7.20 -5.85
C GLY A 641 0.12 6.81 -6.75
N VAL A 642 0.20 5.64 -7.38
CA VAL A 642 -0.82 5.13 -8.30
C VAL A 642 -1.52 3.95 -7.65
N SER A 643 -2.85 3.95 -7.64
CA SER A 643 -3.63 2.84 -7.12
C SER A 643 -3.41 1.57 -7.95
N VAL A 644 -3.75 0.41 -7.41
CA VAL A 644 -3.78 -0.87 -8.16
C VAL A 644 -4.71 -0.84 -9.39
N SER A 645 -5.67 0.09 -9.41
CA SER A 645 -6.57 0.35 -10.54
C SER A 645 -6.05 1.43 -11.52
N GLY A 646 -4.84 1.95 -11.30
CA GLY A 646 -4.19 2.91 -12.21
C GLY A 646 -4.56 4.38 -11.97
N VAL A 647 -5.24 4.70 -10.86
CA VAL A 647 -5.65 6.08 -10.53
C VAL A 647 -4.58 6.76 -9.68
N ALA A 648 -4.09 7.91 -10.14
CA ALA A 648 -3.08 8.70 -9.42
C ALA A 648 -3.70 9.39 -8.18
N GLY A 649 -2.99 9.32 -7.06
CA GLY A 649 -3.31 10.02 -5.82
C GLY A 649 -2.73 11.43 -5.76
N GLY A 650 -2.53 11.96 -4.56
CA GLY A 650 -1.92 13.27 -4.36
C GLY A 650 -0.48 13.35 -4.90
N LEU A 651 -0.10 14.51 -5.43
CA LEU A 651 1.29 14.81 -5.79
C LEU A 651 2.08 15.17 -4.54
N SER A 652 3.36 14.80 -4.51
CA SER A 652 4.34 15.28 -3.54
C SER A 652 4.58 16.79 -3.67
N ASP A 653 5.27 17.36 -2.69
CA ASP A 653 5.96 18.63 -2.89
C ASP A 653 7.00 18.52 -4.01
N ALA A 654 7.33 19.66 -4.63
CA ALA A 654 8.27 19.71 -5.74
C ALA A 654 9.71 19.48 -5.26
N ALA A 655 10.46 18.64 -5.98
CA ALA A 655 11.92 18.60 -5.88
C ALA A 655 12.55 19.41 -7.02
N VAL A 656 13.33 20.43 -6.65
CA VAL A 656 13.96 21.34 -7.60
C VAL A 656 15.40 20.92 -7.84
N VAL A 657 15.82 20.84 -9.10
CA VAL A 657 17.19 20.51 -9.46
C VAL A 657 17.64 21.29 -10.70
N TYR A 658 18.84 21.87 -10.65
CA TYR A 658 19.47 22.45 -11.82
C TYR A 658 20.26 21.38 -12.57
N PHE A 659 19.86 21.10 -13.81
CA PHE A 659 20.55 20.16 -14.68
C PHE A 659 21.44 20.92 -15.64
N LYS A 660 22.75 20.88 -15.39
CA LYS A 660 23.76 21.52 -16.24
C LYS A 660 23.88 20.84 -17.61
N GLY A 661 23.63 19.53 -17.67
CA GLY A 661 23.94 18.71 -18.84
C GLY A 661 25.44 18.40 -18.96
N PRO A 662 25.85 17.60 -19.96
CA PRO A 662 27.26 17.34 -20.22
C PRO A 662 27.96 18.64 -20.61
N ASP A 663 29.15 18.91 -20.06
CA ASP A 663 29.94 20.09 -20.39
C ASP A 663 30.12 20.17 -21.92
N ALA A 664 29.78 21.32 -22.52
CA ALA A 664 30.06 21.58 -23.92
C ALA A 664 31.55 21.32 -24.20
N PRO A 665 31.92 20.62 -25.28
CA PRO A 665 33.32 20.41 -25.61
C PRO A 665 33.98 21.78 -25.77
N LYS A 666 34.94 22.06 -24.89
CA LYS A 666 35.79 23.25 -24.97
C LYS A 666 36.47 23.24 -26.34
N ALA A 667 36.37 24.35 -27.06
CA ALA A 667 37.09 24.58 -28.29
C ALA A 667 38.59 24.27 -28.08
N ALA A 668 39.13 23.42 -28.96
CA ALA A 668 40.53 23.03 -28.93
C ALA A 668 41.40 24.24 -29.32
N GLU A 669 42.26 24.67 -28.40
CA GLU A 669 43.47 25.44 -28.71
C GLU A 669 44.66 24.48 -28.91
N PRO A 670 45.66 24.89 -29.71
CA PRO A 670 46.32 24.02 -30.67
C PRO A 670 47.27 23.02 -29.99
N ALA A 671 47.10 21.74 -30.33
CA ALA A 671 48.06 20.72 -29.97
C ALA A 671 49.39 20.98 -30.69
N ALA A 672 50.41 21.17 -29.87
CA ALA A 672 51.80 21.22 -30.27
C ALA A 672 52.19 19.99 -31.10
N ALA A 673 53.11 20.24 -32.04
CA ALA A 673 53.72 19.26 -32.93
C ALA A 673 54.02 17.92 -32.23
N ALA A 674 53.42 16.84 -32.73
CA ALA A 674 53.79 15.48 -32.39
C ALA A 674 54.76 14.95 -33.45
N GLU A 675 55.97 14.67 -32.97
CA GLU A 675 57.02 13.96 -33.68
C GLU A 675 56.53 12.61 -34.21
N ASN A 676 57.01 12.26 -35.40
CA ASN A 676 56.88 10.94 -36.00
C ASN A 676 57.30 9.84 -35.01
N ARG A 677 56.31 9.10 -34.49
CA ARG A 677 56.51 7.75 -33.99
C ARG A 677 55.42 6.88 -34.60
N ASN A 678 55.83 5.76 -35.22
CA ASN A 678 54.94 4.76 -35.81
C ASN A 678 53.92 4.26 -34.76
N LEU A 679 52.70 4.82 -34.74
CA LEU A 679 51.59 4.34 -33.92
C LEU A 679 50.75 3.32 -34.73
N ALA A 680 50.20 2.32 -34.05
CA ALA A 680 49.34 1.33 -34.69
C ALA A 680 48.00 1.98 -35.13
N PRO A 681 47.42 1.56 -36.29
CA PRO A 681 46.15 2.10 -36.79
C PRO A 681 44.99 2.06 -35.79
N MET A 682 44.92 0.97 -35.01
CA MET A 682 44.03 0.82 -33.86
C MET A 682 44.87 0.55 -32.62
N GLU A 683 44.72 1.40 -31.61
CA GLU A 683 45.52 1.35 -30.39
C GLU A 683 44.64 1.07 -29.17
N ILE A 684 45.07 0.12 -28.35
CA ILE A 684 44.42 -0.19 -27.07
C ILE A 684 45.00 0.74 -26.00
N ILE A 685 44.14 1.56 -25.40
CA ILE A 685 44.45 2.43 -24.27
C ILE A 685 43.74 1.87 -23.03
N PRO A 686 44.46 1.23 -22.09
CA PRO A 686 43.84 0.81 -20.84
C PRO A 686 43.34 2.03 -20.07
N VAL A 687 42.05 2.03 -19.71
CA VAL A 687 41.45 3.11 -18.90
C VAL A 687 41.56 2.73 -17.43
N GLU A 688 41.12 1.53 -17.07
CA GLU A 688 41.13 1.03 -15.69
C GLU A 688 40.99 -0.50 -15.68
N LEU A 689 42.01 -1.24 -15.24
CA LEU A 689 41.92 -2.68 -14.98
C LEU A 689 42.09 -2.91 -13.48
N ASN A 690 41.06 -3.42 -12.82
CA ASN A 690 41.06 -3.60 -11.36
C ASN A 690 41.89 -4.81 -10.93
N TYR A 691 42.24 -4.87 -9.64
CA TYR A 691 42.81 -6.08 -9.04
C TYR A 691 41.85 -7.27 -9.17
N VAL A 692 42.42 -8.45 -9.43
CA VAL A 692 41.65 -9.70 -9.57
C VAL A 692 41.68 -10.45 -8.25
N PHE A 693 40.52 -10.55 -7.60
CA PHE A 693 40.36 -11.33 -6.39
C PHE A 693 40.15 -12.79 -6.77
N SER A 694 41.07 -13.66 -6.34
CA SER A 694 41.07 -15.06 -6.74
C SER A 694 39.81 -15.80 -6.30
N ALA A 695 39.26 -15.49 -5.12
CA ALA A 695 37.98 -16.06 -4.65
C ALA A 695 36.76 -15.60 -5.47
N ASN A 696 36.82 -14.43 -6.12
CA ASN A 696 35.73 -13.84 -6.91
C ASN A 696 35.74 -14.31 -8.37
N TYR A 697 36.52 -15.32 -8.74
CA TYR A 697 36.78 -15.64 -10.15
C TYR A 697 35.51 -15.89 -10.99
N LYS A 698 34.43 -16.41 -10.38
CA LYS A 698 33.12 -16.59 -11.04
C LYS A 698 32.34 -15.29 -11.27
N HIS A 699 32.57 -14.27 -10.43
CA HIS A 699 31.93 -12.95 -10.54
C HIS A 699 32.29 -12.25 -11.85
N TYR A 700 33.54 -12.40 -12.31
CA TYR A 700 34.06 -11.75 -13.51
C TYR A 700 33.50 -12.31 -14.83
N LEU A 701 32.71 -13.40 -14.77
CA LEU A 701 31.98 -13.93 -15.92
C LEU A 701 30.88 -12.96 -16.40
N LYS A 702 30.23 -12.27 -15.45
CA LYS A 702 29.07 -11.40 -15.71
C LYS A 702 29.35 -9.94 -15.40
N ASN A 703 30.37 -9.66 -14.59
CA ASN A 703 30.72 -8.32 -14.14
C ASN A 703 32.09 -7.93 -14.68
N PRO A 704 32.24 -6.71 -15.25
CA PRO A 704 33.52 -6.30 -15.84
C PRO A 704 34.64 -6.22 -14.80
N LEU A 705 35.78 -6.82 -15.14
CA LEU A 705 37.06 -6.73 -14.43
C LEU A 705 37.67 -5.33 -14.57
N GLY A 706 37.31 -4.62 -15.64
CA GLY A 706 37.71 -3.24 -15.89
C GLY A 706 37.21 -2.73 -17.23
N ARG A 707 37.72 -1.57 -17.65
CA ARG A 707 37.42 -0.89 -18.92
C ARG A 707 38.69 -0.56 -19.69
N ILE A 708 38.60 -0.68 -21.00
CA ILE A 708 39.63 -0.21 -21.92
C ILE A 708 39.00 0.76 -22.94
N ALA A 709 39.83 1.59 -23.55
CA ALA A 709 39.45 2.41 -24.69
C ALA A 709 40.23 1.96 -25.93
N ILE A 710 39.57 1.94 -27.09
CA ILE A 710 40.20 1.74 -28.38
C ILE A 710 40.26 3.09 -29.09
N GLN A 711 41.47 3.53 -29.45
CA GLN A 711 41.72 4.74 -30.21
C GLN A 711 41.92 4.37 -31.68
N ASN A 712 41.14 4.99 -32.56
CA ASN A 712 41.40 4.99 -33.99
C ASN A 712 42.42 6.09 -34.30
N ASN A 713 43.60 5.74 -34.81
CA ASN A 713 44.67 6.70 -35.16
C ASN A 713 44.71 6.99 -36.67
N THR A 714 43.65 6.67 -37.41
CA THR A 714 43.57 6.82 -38.87
C THR A 714 42.49 7.80 -39.32
N GLU A 715 42.50 8.12 -40.61
CA GLU A 715 41.48 8.92 -41.30
C GLU A 715 40.23 8.12 -41.71
N ASN A 716 40.21 6.80 -41.50
CA ASN A 716 39.09 5.93 -41.89
C ASN A 716 38.22 5.58 -40.68
N GLU A 717 36.91 5.42 -40.88
CA GLU A 717 36.02 4.87 -39.85
C GLU A 717 36.05 3.33 -39.83
N PHE A 718 35.84 2.73 -38.66
CA PHE A 718 35.80 1.28 -38.53
C PHE A 718 34.57 0.81 -37.76
N SER A 719 33.89 -0.20 -38.31
CA SER A 719 32.81 -0.96 -37.66
C SER A 719 33.27 -2.40 -37.40
N ASN A 720 32.51 -3.14 -36.58
CA ASN A 720 32.80 -4.53 -36.23
C ASN A 720 34.17 -4.74 -35.56
N VAL A 721 34.60 -3.77 -34.76
CA VAL A 721 35.85 -3.87 -33.99
C VAL A 721 35.64 -4.81 -32.80
N LYS A 722 36.47 -5.84 -32.69
CA LYS A 722 36.43 -6.85 -31.63
C LYS A 722 37.62 -6.71 -30.71
N VAL A 723 37.41 -6.85 -29.40
CA VAL A 723 38.45 -6.89 -28.38
C VAL A 723 38.44 -8.26 -27.72
N SER A 724 39.58 -8.94 -27.72
CA SER A 724 39.82 -10.21 -27.04
C SER A 724 40.71 -10.00 -25.81
N PHE A 725 40.31 -10.51 -24.65
CA PHE A 725 41.08 -10.49 -23.41
C PHE A 725 41.49 -11.91 -23.00
N PHE A 726 42.77 -12.10 -22.65
CA PHE A 726 43.30 -13.39 -22.24
C PHE A 726 44.31 -13.28 -21.11
N LEU A 727 44.13 -14.11 -20.07
CA LEU A 727 45.10 -14.33 -19.00
C LEU A 727 45.69 -15.72 -19.14
N LYS A 728 46.96 -15.77 -19.55
CA LYS A 728 47.67 -17.02 -19.76
C LYS A 728 47.66 -17.86 -18.48
N ASP A 729 47.46 -19.16 -18.63
CA ASP A 729 47.38 -20.18 -17.56
C ASP A 729 46.12 -20.13 -16.67
N PHE A 730 45.41 -19.01 -16.60
CA PHE A 730 44.21 -18.81 -15.77
C PHE A 730 42.90 -18.71 -16.57
N MET A 731 42.96 -18.68 -17.89
CA MET A 731 41.80 -18.78 -18.78
C MET A 731 42.03 -19.93 -19.76
N ASP A 732 40.99 -20.74 -20.00
CA ASP A 732 41.07 -21.82 -20.99
C ASP A 732 40.89 -21.29 -22.41
N PHE A 733 40.12 -20.20 -22.56
CA PHE A 733 39.89 -19.48 -23.82
C PHE A 733 39.84 -17.96 -23.58
N PRO A 734 40.22 -17.13 -24.56
CA PRO A 734 40.02 -15.68 -24.49
C PRO A 734 38.54 -15.30 -24.44
N THR A 735 38.22 -14.17 -23.80
CA THR A 735 36.89 -13.56 -23.83
C THR A 735 36.84 -12.45 -24.87
N ASP A 736 35.80 -12.45 -25.70
CA ASP A 736 35.61 -11.46 -26.76
C ASP A 736 34.50 -10.45 -26.37
N ALA A 737 34.74 -9.17 -26.67
CA ALA A 737 33.78 -8.09 -26.55
C ALA A 737 33.77 -7.26 -27.85
N MET A 738 32.57 -6.91 -28.34
CA MET A 738 32.42 -6.06 -29.52
C MET A 738 32.34 -4.59 -29.10
N VAL A 739 33.00 -3.71 -29.84
CA VAL A 739 32.79 -2.27 -29.71
C VAL A 739 31.40 -1.94 -30.25
N GLU A 740 30.59 -1.23 -29.47
CA GLU A 740 29.26 -0.80 -29.91
C GLU A 740 29.38 0.31 -30.96
N GLY A 741 28.80 0.08 -32.14
CA GLY A 741 28.76 1.06 -33.23
C GLY A 741 30.05 1.20 -34.03
N THR A 742 30.24 2.38 -34.63
CA THR A 742 31.40 2.74 -35.46
C THR A 742 32.37 3.63 -34.69
N ILE A 743 33.68 3.38 -34.83
CA ILE A 743 34.72 4.28 -34.32
C ILE A 743 35.12 5.25 -35.44
N ALA A 744 34.76 6.52 -35.28
CA ALA A 744 35.10 7.58 -36.22
C ALA A 744 36.64 7.82 -36.29
N PRO A 745 37.14 8.47 -37.36
CA PRO A 745 38.54 8.90 -37.44
C PRO A 745 38.97 9.67 -36.20
N HIS A 746 40.15 9.35 -35.66
CA HIS A 746 40.74 10.00 -34.47
C HIS A 746 39.90 9.91 -33.18
N ALA A 747 38.85 9.10 -33.13
CA ALA A 747 37.98 8.95 -31.97
C ALA A 747 38.35 7.77 -31.05
N LYS A 748 37.80 7.78 -29.82
CA LYS A 748 37.92 6.70 -28.83
C LYS A 748 36.57 6.01 -28.62
N ALA A 749 36.59 4.69 -28.41
CA ALA A 749 35.43 3.93 -27.95
C ALA A 749 35.79 3.08 -26.71
N GLU A 750 34.95 3.10 -25.69
CA GLU A 750 35.16 2.33 -24.46
C GLU A 750 34.52 0.95 -24.53
N VAL A 751 35.18 -0.06 -23.94
CA VAL A 751 34.72 -1.45 -23.88
C VAL A 751 34.94 -2.02 -22.49
N ASN A 752 33.90 -2.65 -21.94
CA ASN A 752 33.96 -3.40 -20.68
C ASN A 752 34.63 -4.76 -20.90
N ILE A 753 35.55 -5.14 -20.02
CA ILE A 753 36.28 -6.42 -20.10
C ILE A 753 35.78 -7.38 -19.04
N VAL A 754 35.23 -8.50 -19.46
CA VAL A 754 34.86 -9.65 -18.60
C VAL A 754 35.88 -10.78 -18.77
N ALA A 755 35.97 -11.69 -17.78
CA ALA A 755 36.95 -12.78 -17.79
C ALA A 755 36.33 -14.11 -17.35
N THR A 756 36.60 -15.17 -18.11
CA THR A 756 36.25 -16.57 -17.79
C THR A 756 37.45 -17.27 -17.15
N LEU A 757 37.68 -17.01 -15.86
CA LEU A 757 38.81 -17.58 -15.14
C LEU A 757 38.57 -19.06 -14.78
N ASN A 758 39.61 -19.89 -14.88
CA ASN A 758 39.60 -21.29 -14.46
C ASN A 758 40.08 -21.44 -13.00
N ASN A 759 39.90 -22.62 -12.41
CA ASN A 759 40.16 -22.86 -10.99
C ASN A 759 41.64 -22.72 -10.59
N ARG A 760 42.60 -22.64 -11.52
CA ARG A 760 44.03 -22.44 -11.18
C ARG A 760 44.27 -21.11 -10.48
N VAL A 761 43.36 -20.15 -10.63
CA VAL A 761 43.39 -18.88 -9.90
C VAL A 761 43.40 -19.09 -8.38
N LEU A 762 42.79 -20.17 -7.89
CA LEU A 762 42.76 -20.53 -6.47
C LEU A 762 44.09 -21.11 -5.96
N ASN A 763 45.08 -21.31 -6.84
CA ASN A 763 46.44 -21.70 -6.44
C ASN A 763 47.31 -20.50 -6.05
N ILE A 764 46.86 -19.27 -6.29
CA ILE A 764 47.56 -18.04 -5.90
C ILE A 764 47.43 -17.88 -4.39
N THR A 765 48.52 -18.06 -3.66
CA THR A 765 48.57 -17.90 -2.19
C THR A 765 49.13 -16.55 -1.74
N GLU A 766 49.78 -15.83 -2.64
CA GLU A 766 50.37 -14.50 -2.42
C GLU A 766 50.07 -13.60 -3.62
N ASP A 767 49.98 -12.29 -3.39
CA ASP A 767 49.72 -11.28 -4.41
C ASP A 767 50.71 -11.38 -5.58
N THR A 768 50.24 -11.79 -6.75
CA THR A 768 51.08 -12.14 -7.90
C THR A 768 50.72 -11.30 -9.13
N PRO A 769 51.67 -10.57 -9.75
CA PRO A 769 51.43 -9.92 -11.03
C PRO A 769 51.42 -10.96 -12.16
N VAL A 770 50.34 -11.01 -12.93
CA VAL A 770 50.15 -11.93 -14.06
C VAL A 770 50.03 -11.14 -15.35
N GLN A 771 50.68 -11.58 -16.43
CA GLN A 771 50.59 -10.91 -17.72
C GLN A 771 49.23 -11.21 -18.39
N CYS A 772 48.48 -10.16 -18.68
CA CYS A 772 47.28 -10.21 -19.52
C CYS A 772 47.60 -9.77 -20.95
N GLN A 773 46.87 -10.32 -21.90
CA GLN A 773 46.94 -10.03 -23.32
C GLN A 773 45.60 -9.46 -23.78
N LEU A 774 45.61 -8.23 -24.30
CA LEU A 774 44.47 -7.57 -24.93
C LEU A 774 44.73 -7.50 -26.42
N THR A 775 43.83 -8.03 -27.25
CA THR A 775 43.97 -8.01 -28.71
C THR A 775 42.76 -7.35 -29.35
N VAL A 776 42.97 -6.25 -30.07
CA VAL A 776 41.94 -5.62 -30.89
C VAL A 776 42.04 -6.15 -32.31
N THR A 777 40.91 -6.54 -32.88
CA THR A 777 40.75 -7.08 -34.23
C THR A 777 39.79 -6.19 -35.01
N TRP A 778 40.17 -5.79 -36.22
CA TRP A 778 39.34 -5.00 -37.13
C TRP A 778 39.58 -5.43 -38.57
N TYR A 779 38.69 -5.04 -39.48
CA TYR A 779 38.85 -5.33 -40.91
C TYR A 779 39.22 -4.05 -41.65
N GLN A 780 40.20 -4.14 -42.55
CA GLN A 780 40.60 -3.07 -43.44
C GLN A 780 40.77 -3.65 -44.85
N ASP A 781 40.07 -3.08 -45.84
CA ASP A 781 40.05 -3.54 -47.23
C ASP A 781 39.71 -5.04 -47.39
N GLY A 782 38.82 -5.54 -46.52
CA GLY A 782 38.42 -6.96 -46.49
C GLY A 782 39.42 -7.92 -45.85
N VAL A 783 40.53 -7.40 -45.31
CA VAL A 783 41.57 -8.19 -44.62
C VAL A 783 41.52 -7.94 -43.12
N GLU A 784 41.54 -9.03 -42.34
CA GLU A 784 41.60 -8.97 -40.88
C GLU A 784 42.97 -8.43 -40.41
N LYS A 785 42.92 -7.47 -39.50
CA LYS A 785 44.09 -6.85 -38.85
C LYS A 785 43.93 -6.95 -37.34
N THR A 786 45.04 -7.15 -36.64
CA THR A 786 45.08 -7.28 -35.18
C THR A 786 46.18 -6.43 -34.57
N SER A 787 45.95 -5.94 -33.36
CA SER A 787 46.95 -5.26 -32.53
C SER A 787 46.83 -5.76 -31.10
N THR A 788 47.97 -6.05 -30.46
CA THR A 788 48.01 -6.67 -29.15
C THR A 788 48.79 -5.82 -28.16
N LEU A 789 48.23 -5.65 -26.95
CA LEU A 789 48.86 -5.04 -25.80
C LEU A 789 48.99 -6.06 -24.66
N ASN A 790 50.21 -6.26 -24.18
CA ASN A 790 50.47 -7.04 -22.97
C ASN A 790 50.67 -6.13 -21.77
N ARG A 791 49.98 -6.40 -20.66
CA ARG A 791 50.08 -5.63 -19.41
C ARG A 791 50.05 -6.56 -18.21
N PRO A 792 50.82 -6.30 -17.14
CA PRO A 792 50.63 -6.99 -15.88
C PRO A 792 49.31 -6.57 -15.22
N ILE A 793 48.58 -7.53 -14.66
CA ILE A 793 47.47 -7.32 -13.74
C ILE A 793 47.77 -8.03 -12.43
N LYS A 794 47.45 -7.39 -11.30
CA LYS A 794 47.71 -7.96 -9.98
C LYS A 794 46.58 -8.93 -9.62
N MET A 795 46.92 -10.21 -9.43
CA MET A 795 46.03 -11.23 -8.88
C MET A 795 46.30 -11.36 -7.39
N LEU A 796 45.28 -11.13 -6.58
CA LEU A 796 45.39 -11.17 -5.12
C LEU A 796 45.27 -12.62 -4.63
N SER A 797 45.82 -12.90 -3.45
CA SER A 797 45.74 -14.23 -2.82
C SER A 797 44.32 -14.81 -2.80
N LYS A 798 44.18 -16.13 -2.83
CA LYS A 798 42.90 -16.85 -2.68
C LYS A 798 42.17 -16.54 -1.38
N ASN A 799 42.89 -16.07 -0.36
CA ASN A 799 42.32 -15.67 0.92
C ASN A 799 42.01 -14.16 0.98
N ALA A 800 42.38 -13.38 -0.03
CA ALA A 800 42.25 -11.93 0.01
C ALA A 800 40.80 -11.47 -0.16
N ILE A 801 40.37 -10.53 0.69
CA ILE A 801 39.08 -9.86 0.62
C ILE A 801 39.26 -8.35 0.83
N VAL A 802 38.32 -7.56 0.32
CA VAL A 802 38.17 -6.14 0.69
C VAL A 802 36.71 -5.93 1.12
N TRP A 803 36.51 -5.03 2.06
CA TRP A 803 35.21 -4.79 2.69
C TRP A 803 34.41 -3.66 2.02
N ASP A 804 34.63 -3.44 0.71
CA ASP A 804 33.83 -2.50 -0.09
C ASP A 804 32.36 -2.94 -0.22
N LYS A 805 32.17 -4.26 -0.30
CA LYS A 805 30.89 -4.96 -0.22
C LYS A 805 31.03 -6.14 0.75
N PRO A 806 30.45 -6.07 1.96
CA PRO A 806 30.54 -7.17 2.93
C PRO A 806 29.92 -8.49 2.43
N GLN A 807 29.04 -8.43 1.40
CA GLN A 807 28.51 -9.60 0.69
C GLN A 807 29.61 -10.49 0.09
N ARG A 808 30.80 -9.95 -0.16
CA ARG A 808 31.94 -10.69 -0.74
C ARG A 808 32.39 -11.88 0.13
N LEU A 809 32.14 -11.83 1.45
CA LEU A 809 32.43 -12.96 2.33
C LEU A 809 31.71 -14.25 1.90
N ALA A 810 30.59 -14.13 1.16
CA ALA A 810 29.83 -15.26 0.64
C ALA A 810 30.64 -16.18 -0.31
N ASN A 811 31.71 -15.69 -0.95
CA ASN A 811 32.62 -16.53 -1.73
C ASN A 811 33.32 -17.61 -0.87
N PHE A 812 33.58 -17.30 0.40
CA PHE A 812 34.26 -18.18 1.36
C PHE A 812 33.31 -19.16 2.05
N ILE A 813 32.01 -18.87 2.07
CA ILE A 813 30.98 -19.73 2.65
C ILE A 813 30.72 -20.91 1.69
N THR A 814 31.43 -22.01 1.91
CA THR A 814 31.53 -23.15 0.99
C THR A 814 30.84 -24.41 1.55
N PRO A 815 29.49 -24.46 1.59
CA PRO A 815 28.76 -25.55 2.26
C PRO A 815 28.88 -26.92 1.56
N LYS A 816 29.27 -26.92 0.28
CA LYS A 816 29.46 -28.14 -0.53
C LYS A 816 30.90 -28.66 -0.45
N ASP A 817 31.76 -28.00 0.31
CA ASP A 817 33.13 -28.43 0.52
C ASP A 817 33.18 -29.75 1.32
N THR A 818 33.92 -30.75 0.82
CA THR A 818 33.93 -32.13 1.36
C THR A 818 34.19 -32.20 2.87
N PRO A 819 35.20 -31.52 3.45
CA PRO A 819 35.43 -31.54 4.90
C PRO A 819 34.31 -30.82 5.68
N VAL A 820 33.73 -29.76 5.13
CA VAL A 820 32.62 -29.00 5.76
C VAL A 820 31.35 -29.85 5.79
N PHE A 821 31.00 -30.45 4.65
CA PHE A 821 29.84 -31.32 4.52
C PHE A 821 29.99 -32.58 5.38
N GLY A 822 31.19 -33.19 5.37
CA GLY A 822 31.52 -34.34 6.22
C GLY A 822 31.41 -34.01 7.71
N PHE A 823 31.93 -32.85 8.14
CA PHE A 823 31.81 -32.39 9.53
C PHE A 823 30.36 -32.11 9.93
N SER A 824 29.58 -31.45 9.08
CA SER A 824 28.15 -31.21 9.30
C SER A 824 27.39 -32.54 9.50
N ARG A 825 27.66 -33.54 8.65
CA ARG A 825 27.09 -34.87 8.77
C ARG A 825 27.52 -35.57 10.07
N PHE A 826 28.80 -35.48 10.45
CA PHE A 826 29.29 -36.02 11.72
C PHE A 826 28.51 -35.42 12.90
N ALA A 827 28.39 -34.09 12.94
CA ALA A 827 27.71 -33.38 14.02
C ALA A 827 26.24 -33.79 14.12
N LEU A 828 25.56 -34.04 13.00
CA LEU A 828 24.12 -34.32 12.99
C LEU A 828 23.74 -35.81 13.02
N ASN A 829 24.71 -36.72 12.86
CA ASN A 829 24.44 -38.16 12.80
C ASN A 829 23.69 -38.70 14.04
N GLU A 830 23.89 -38.08 15.20
CA GLU A 830 23.32 -38.50 16.48
C GLU A 830 22.13 -37.65 16.94
N LYS A 831 21.63 -36.72 16.12
CA LYS A 831 20.57 -35.76 16.48
C LYS A 831 19.34 -36.43 17.11
N GLY A 832 18.90 -37.56 16.57
CA GLY A 832 17.75 -38.33 17.08
C GLY A 832 17.89 -38.84 18.52
N LYS A 833 19.11 -38.92 19.08
CA LYS A 833 19.33 -39.30 20.49
C LYS A 833 19.11 -38.16 21.48
N VAL A 834 18.91 -36.93 20.99
CA VAL A 834 18.79 -35.71 21.81
C VAL A 834 17.43 -35.02 21.61
N GLU A 835 16.70 -35.35 20.55
CA GLU A 835 15.40 -34.76 20.20
C GLU A 835 14.38 -34.77 21.35
N GLU A 836 14.23 -35.90 22.06
CA GLU A 836 13.29 -35.99 23.18
C GLU A 836 13.67 -35.04 24.33
N ALA A 837 14.95 -34.99 24.69
CA ALA A 837 15.44 -34.10 25.75
C ALA A 837 15.38 -32.62 25.34
N ALA A 838 15.35 -32.32 24.04
CA ALA A 838 15.33 -30.97 23.47
C ALA A 838 13.96 -30.55 22.93
N SER A 839 12.87 -31.24 23.27
CA SER A 839 11.54 -31.06 22.67
C SER A 839 10.95 -29.64 22.80
N ASP A 840 11.44 -28.86 23.77
CA ASP A 840 11.03 -27.47 24.02
C ASP A 840 11.80 -26.44 23.16
N LEU A 841 12.70 -26.89 22.28
CA LEU A 841 13.54 -26.06 21.41
C LEU A 841 13.21 -26.29 19.94
N ASN A 842 13.31 -25.21 19.15
CA ASN A 842 13.18 -25.30 17.71
C ASN A 842 14.30 -26.16 17.08
N GLU A 843 13.96 -26.90 16.02
CA GLU A 843 14.87 -27.82 15.36
C GLU A 843 16.18 -27.17 14.85
N SER A 844 16.11 -25.94 14.33
CA SER A 844 17.29 -25.19 13.89
C SER A 844 18.23 -24.86 15.05
N ILE A 845 17.69 -24.58 16.25
CA ILE A 845 18.49 -24.31 17.44
C ILE A 845 19.19 -25.57 17.91
N VAL A 846 18.50 -26.71 17.92
CA VAL A 846 19.13 -28.01 18.23
C VAL A 846 20.25 -28.30 17.24
N THR A 847 20.01 -28.05 15.95
CA THR A 847 21.00 -28.25 14.88
C THR A 847 22.23 -27.35 15.08
N ALA A 848 22.01 -26.07 15.39
CA ALA A 848 23.08 -25.11 15.67
C ALA A 848 23.86 -25.49 16.94
N LEU A 849 23.19 -25.97 17.99
CA LEU A 849 23.82 -26.45 19.23
C LEU A 849 24.70 -27.69 18.98
N MET A 850 24.21 -28.67 18.21
CA MET A 850 25.00 -29.85 17.83
C MET A 850 26.30 -29.45 17.12
N VAL A 851 26.23 -28.50 16.20
CA VAL A 851 27.39 -27.98 15.47
C VAL A 851 28.31 -27.18 16.40
N TRP A 852 27.75 -26.32 17.26
CA TRP A 852 28.50 -25.53 18.24
C TRP A 852 29.33 -26.43 19.17
N GLU A 853 28.72 -27.48 19.73
CA GLU A 853 29.42 -28.40 20.62
C GLU A 853 30.39 -29.32 19.87
N ALA A 854 30.09 -29.69 18.61
CA ALA A 854 31.02 -30.47 17.81
C ALA A 854 32.31 -29.68 17.53
N LEU A 855 32.19 -28.39 17.22
CA LEU A 855 33.32 -27.50 17.02
C LEU A 855 34.09 -27.23 18.32
N GLY A 856 33.36 -27.07 19.43
CA GLY A 856 33.94 -26.96 20.76
C GLY A 856 34.75 -28.20 21.16
N GLU A 857 34.21 -29.40 20.96
CA GLU A 857 34.90 -30.68 21.22
C GLU A 857 36.07 -30.91 20.25
N GLN A 858 35.98 -30.41 19.01
CA GLN A 858 37.10 -30.41 18.06
C GLN A 858 38.25 -29.51 18.55
N GLY A 859 37.98 -28.58 19.47
CA GLY A 859 38.94 -27.65 20.07
C GLY A 859 39.04 -26.31 19.33
N LEU A 860 37.97 -25.87 18.66
CA LEU A 860 37.93 -24.58 17.96
C LEU A 860 38.09 -23.42 18.97
N SER A 861 38.99 -22.47 18.67
CA SER A 861 39.23 -21.28 19.50
C SER A 861 39.30 -20.00 18.68
N TYR A 862 38.75 -18.90 19.22
CA TYR A 862 38.92 -17.57 18.65
C TYR A 862 40.34 -17.04 18.84
N LEU A 863 40.93 -16.51 17.77
CA LEU A 863 42.24 -15.87 17.77
C LEU A 863 42.07 -14.45 17.21
N ALA A 864 42.17 -13.42 18.05
CA ALA A 864 41.99 -12.04 17.62
C ALA A 864 43.17 -11.58 16.75
N ASP A 865 42.84 -10.85 15.68
CA ASP A 865 43.83 -10.30 14.77
C ASP A 865 44.59 -9.11 15.39
N PRO A 866 45.93 -9.02 15.25
CA PRO A 866 46.72 -7.95 15.87
C PRO A 866 46.46 -6.57 15.25
N VAL A 867 45.89 -6.50 14.04
CA VAL A 867 45.41 -5.29 13.38
C VAL A 867 44.09 -5.67 12.70
N SER A 868 42.94 -5.21 13.20
CA SER A 868 41.65 -5.47 12.54
C SER A 868 41.49 -4.49 11.37
N PRO A 869 41.63 -4.94 10.10
CA PRO A 869 41.50 -4.05 8.95
C PRO A 869 40.03 -3.59 8.80
N TYR A 870 39.09 -4.43 9.25
CA TYR A 870 37.66 -4.15 9.40
C TYR A 870 37.38 -2.97 10.37
N ALA A 871 38.04 -2.90 11.53
CA ALA A 871 37.88 -1.79 12.48
C ALA A 871 38.59 -0.49 12.02
N ALA A 872 39.68 -0.61 11.25
CA ALA A 872 40.43 0.53 10.73
C ALA A 872 39.68 1.33 9.64
N LEU A 873 38.81 0.67 8.87
CA LEU A 873 38.07 1.24 7.73
C LEU A 873 37.06 2.35 8.05
N LYS A 874 36.52 2.41 9.28
CA LYS A 874 35.50 3.41 9.65
C LYS A 874 36.02 4.58 10.51
N SER A 875 37.30 4.56 10.89
CA SER A 875 37.94 5.66 11.63
C SER A 875 38.72 6.63 10.74
N SER A 876 38.95 6.28 9.47
CA SER A 876 39.65 7.12 8.49
C SER A 876 38.68 7.62 7.40
N SER A 877 38.64 8.93 7.18
CA SER A 877 37.79 9.60 6.19
C SER A 877 38.36 9.54 4.75
N SER A 878 39.26 8.60 4.48
CA SER A 878 39.94 8.42 3.19
C SER A 878 39.56 7.08 2.57
N ALA A 879 39.09 7.10 1.32
CA ALA A 879 38.65 5.96 0.53
C ALA A 879 39.80 5.04 0.07
N GLU A 880 40.61 4.52 1.00
CA GLU A 880 41.56 3.45 0.70
C GLU A 880 40.91 2.09 0.96
N GLN A 881 40.88 1.23 -0.06
CA GLN A 881 40.42 -0.16 0.05
C GLN A 881 41.38 -0.91 0.97
N VAL A 882 40.96 -1.20 2.20
CA VAL A 882 41.76 -1.99 3.14
C VAL A 882 41.63 -3.46 2.78
N LEU A 883 42.77 -4.09 2.48
CA LEU A 883 42.90 -5.51 2.17
C LEU A 883 42.90 -6.33 3.46
N ASP A 884 42.14 -7.41 3.48
CA ASP A 884 42.00 -8.35 4.59
C ASP A 884 42.15 -9.80 4.11
N THR A 885 42.28 -10.76 5.03
CA THR A 885 42.46 -12.19 4.70
C THR A 885 41.50 -13.11 5.43
N VAL A 886 40.69 -13.84 4.66
CA VAL A 886 39.74 -14.85 5.16
C VAL A 886 40.24 -16.26 4.85
N GLN A 887 40.27 -17.12 5.86
CA GLN A 887 40.49 -18.54 5.73
C GLN A 887 39.24 -19.25 5.19
N PHE A 888 39.44 -20.16 4.24
CA PHE A 888 38.37 -21.07 3.85
C PHE A 888 37.96 -21.97 5.04
N PRO A 889 36.67 -22.30 5.21
CA PRO A 889 36.17 -23.14 6.30
C PRO A 889 36.94 -24.45 6.52
N ARG A 890 37.40 -25.14 5.46
CA ARG A 890 38.25 -26.34 5.60
C ARG A 890 39.59 -26.06 6.29
N SER A 891 40.17 -24.88 6.09
CA SER A 891 41.42 -24.46 6.72
C SER A 891 41.18 -24.14 8.19
N THR A 892 40.11 -23.39 8.50
CA THR A 892 39.70 -23.07 9.87
C THR A 892 39.39 -24.34 10.68
N LEU A 893 38.71 -25.34 10.07
CA LEU A 893 38.48 -26.65 10.68
C LEU A 893 39.77 -27.41 10.99
N LYS A 894 40.76 -27.31 10.10
CA LYS A 894 42.05 -27.98 10.23
C LYS A 894 42.95 -27.32 11.27
N LEU A 895 43.02 -25.98 11.25
CA LEU A 895 43.82 -25.18 12.17
C LEU A 895 43.19 -25.06 13.55
N LYS A 896 41.87 -25.23 13.65
CA LYS A 896 41.07 -25.11 14.87
C LYS A 896 41.12 -23.70 15.50
N SER A 897 41.45 -22.70 14.70
CA SER A 897 41.47 -21.30 15.12
C SER A 897 41.22 -20.36 13.95
N GLY A 898 40.61 -19.22 14.23
CA GLY A 898 40.38 -18.12 13.31
C GLY A 898 39.88 -16.90 14.08
N ASP A 899 39.90 -15.75 13.43
CA ASP A 899 39.33 -14.50 13.91
C ASP A 899 37.83 -14.39 13.53
N CYS A 900 37.25 -13.18 13.54
CA CYS A 900 35.78 -13.05 13.53
C CYS A 900 35.14 -13.41 12.19
N ASP A 901 35.75 -13.05 11.06
CA ASP A 901 35.27 -13.37 9.72
C ASP A 901 35.57 -14.82 9.33
N ASP A 902 36.72 -15.37 9.73
CA ASP A 902 37.07 -16.80 9.62
C ASP A 902 36.02 -17.69 10.28
N LEU A 903 35.71 -17.41 11.56
CA LEU A 903 34.71 -18.17 12.30
C LEU A 903 33.32 -17.96 11.72
N THR A 904 32.98 -16.74 11.32
CA THR A 904 31.68 -16.46 10.70
C THR A 904 31.49 -17.25 9.40
N ALA A 905 32.51 -17.29 8.53
CA ALA A 905 32.47 -18.07 7.30
C ALA A 905 32.37 -19.58 7.57
N LEU A 906 33.09 -20.10 8.57
CA LEU A 906 33.03 -21.50 8.98
C LEU A 906 31.64 -21.90 9.48
N PHE A 907 31.09 -21.17 10.46
CA PHE A 907 29.78 -21.48 11.02
C PHE A 907 28.67 -21.36 9.96
N ALA A 908 28.69 -20.31 9.14
CA ALA A 908 27.72 -20.15 8.06
C ALA A 908 27.79 -21.32 7.06
N ALA A 909 29.00 -21.78 6.71
CA ALA A 909 29.16 -22.89 5.78
C ALA A 909 28.62 -24.22 6.35
N ILE A 910 28.87 -24.51 7.63
CA ILE A 910 28.36 -25.72 8.28
C ILE A 910 26.84 -25.67 8.46
N PHE A 911 26.29 -24.52 8.85
CA PHE A 911 24.84 -24.34 9.01
C PHE A 911 24.10 -24.47 7.67
N GLU A 912 24.60 -23.85 6.60
CA GLU A 912 24.02 -24.03 5.26
C GLU A 912 24.16 -25.47 4.76
N ALA A 913 25.27 -26.16 5.06
CA ALA A 913 25.42 -27.59 4.78
C ALA A 913 24.43 -28.46 5.59
N ALA A 914 24.09 -28.03 6.80
CA ALA A 914 23.07 -28.64 7.68
C ALA A 914 21.63 -28.32 7.26
N GLY A 915 21.42 -27.45 6.27
CA GLY A 915 20.10 -27.02 5.82
C GLY A 915 19.48 -25.86 6.61
N VAL A 916 20.22 -25.26 7.54
CA VAL A 916 19.80 -24.09 8.32
C VAL A 916 20.19 -22.82 7.55
N ARG A 917 19.21 -21.95 7.27
CA ARG A 917 19.47 -20.69 6.56
C ARG A 917 20.22 -19.72 7.46
N THR A 918 21.17 -19.00 6.88
CA THR A 918 22.04 -18.05 7.59
C THR A 918 22.07 -16.67 6.96
N ALA A 919 22.35 -15.68 7.80
CA ALA A 919 22.58 -14.31 7.40
C ALA A 919 23.73 -13.74 8.23
N LEU A 920 24.55 -12.89 7.61
CA LEU A 920 25.65 -12.19 8.26
C LEU A 920 25.11 -10.91 8.92
N LEU A 921 25.69 -10.57 10.07
CA LEU A 921 25.43 -9.34 10.80
C LEU A 921 26.68 -8.46 10.72
N ASP A 922 26.63 -7.45 9.85
CA ASP A 922 27.72 -6.51 9.54
C ASP A 922 27.58 -5.27 10.44
N TYR A 923 28.36 -5.21 11.52
CA TYR A 923 28.38 -4.10 12.48
C TYR A 923 29.51 -3.10 12.16
N PRO A 924 29.54 -1.90 12.75
CA PRO A 924 30.59 -0.92 12.46
C PRO A 924 32.05 -1.37 12.67
N ALA A 925 32.31 -2.37 13.53
CA ALA A 925 33.67 -2.90 13.78
C ALA A 925 33.68 -4.39 14.18
N HIS A 926 32.59 -5.11 13.93
CA HIS A 926 32.46 -6.54 14.22
C HIS A 926 31.60 -7.24 13.17
N ILE A 927 31.85 -8.52 12.92
CA ILE A 927 30.98 -9.34 12.08
C ILE A 927 30.60 -10.61 12.83
N SER A 928 29.32 -10.98 12.74
CA SER A 928 28.81 -12.24 13.26
C SER A 928 27.74 -12.80 12.33
N LEU A 929 26.97 -13.79 12.79
CA LEU A 929 25.88 -14.37 12.03
C LEU A 929 24.61 -14.51 12.86
N MET A 930 23.51 -14.66 12.14
CA MET A 930 22.27 -15.19 12.66
C MET A 930 21.77 -16.34 11.78
N PHE A 931 20.95 -17.21 12.37
CA PHE A 931 20.35 -18.33 11.67
C PHE A 931 18.83 -18.38 11.85
N ASP A 932 18.14 -18.89 10.83
CA ASP A 932 16.68 -18.90 10.76
C ASP A 932 16.10 -20.09 11.53
N THR A 933 15.11 -19.81 12.36
CA THR A 933 14.34 -20.86 13.05
C THR A 933 13.16 -21.36 12.22
N GLY A 934 12.77 -20.64 11.16
CA GLY A 934 11.56 -20.90 10.38
C GLY A 934 10.25 -20.55 11.11
N ALA A 935 10.32 -20.21 12.41
CA ALA A 935 9.17 -19.85 13.22
C ALA A 935 8.60 -18.49 12.80
N THR A 936 7.28 -18.43 12.61
CA THR A 936 6.59 -17.15 12.33
C THR A 936 6.08 -16.49 13.61
N ASP A 937 6.09 -17.23 14.72
CA ASP A 937 5.77 -16.79 16.07
C ASP A 937 6.96 -17.01 17.01
N ALA A 938 7.32 -16.00 17.81
CA ALA A 938 8.44 -16.07 18.74
C ALA A 938 8.30 -17.25 19.73
N ARG A 939 7.07 -17.65 20.05
CA ARG A 939 6.76 -18.74 20.99
C ARG A 939 7.22 -20.11 20.46
N GLU A 940 7.30 -20.28 19.14
CA GLU A 940 7.72 -21.51 18.47
C GLU A 940 9.25 -21.68 18.43
N ALA A 941 10.01 -20.59 18.62
CA ALA A 941 11.48 -20.64 18.60
C ALA A 941 12.06 -21.33 19.85
N GLY A 942 11.33 -21.31 20.98
CA GLY A 942 11.79 -21.92 22.22
C GLY A 942 12.79 -21.06 23.03
N LEU A 943 13.07 -19.82 22.63
CA LEU A 943 13.89 -18.85 23.37
C LEU A 943 13.07 -17.60 23.76
N PRO A 944 13.51 -16.81 24.76
CA PRO A 944 12.94 -15.50 25.05
C PRO A 944 12.88 -14.61 23.81
N ALA A 945 11.74 -13.95 23.57
CA ALA A 945 11.51 -13.14 22.37
C ALA A 945 12.56 -12.03 22.17
N GLU A 946 13.12 -11.53 23.27
CA GLU A 946 14.12 -10.48 23.27
C GLU A 946 15.53 -10.95 22.89
N TYR A 947 15.73 -12.27 22.77
CA TYR A 947 16.93 -12.88 22.20
C TYR A 947 16.74 -13.26 20.72
N LEU A 948 15.57 -12.98 20.16
CA LEU A 948 15.24 -13.26 18.77
C LEU A 948 15.26 -11.98 17.94
N ILE A 949 15.64 -12.11 16.68
CA ILE A 949 15.65 -11.03 15.68
C ILE A 949 14.56 -11.35 14.66
N LYS A 950 13.58 -10.46 14.49
CA LYS A 950 12.52 -10.64 13.47
C LYS A 950 13.02 -10.18 12.11
N TYR A 951 13.13 -11.09 11.14
CA TYR A 951 13.63 -10.80 9.80
C TYR A 951 12.91 -11.66 8.75
N ALA A 952 12.52 -11.04 7.62
CA ALA A 952 11.85 -11.73 6.50
C ALA A 952 10.62 -12.60 6.89
N ASN A 953 9.79 -12.11 7.82
CA ASN A 953 8.60 -12.78 8.38
C ASN A 953 8.86 -14.04 9.24
N THR A 954 10.11 -14.35 9.57
CA THR A 954 10.45 -15.39 10.55
C THR A 954 11.30 -14.83 11.70
N TYR A 955 11.47 -15.61 12.75
CA TYR A 955 12.36 -15.30 13.87
C TYR A 955 13.73 -15.97 13.67
N TRP A 956 14.78 -15.18 13.86
CA TRP A 956 16.18 -15.56 13.70
C TRP A 956 16.89 -15.48 15.05
N VAL A 957 17.94 -16.28 15.21
CA VAL A 957 18.78 -16.30 16.41
C VAL A 957 20.16 -15.80 16.04
N GLY A 958 20.58 -14.69 16.64
CA GLY A 958 21.97 -14.21 16.54
C GLY A 958 22.91 -15.12 17.32
N LEU A 959 24.13 -15.31 16.81
CA LEU A 959 25.15 -16.14 17.44
C LEU A 959 26.51 -15.45 17.39
N GLU A 960 27.07 -15.17 18.58
CA GLU A 960 28.39 -14.58 18.71
C GLU A 960 29.47 -15.68 18.56
N VAL A 961 29.95 -15.86 17.34
CA VAL A 961 30.87 -16.97 16.99
C VAL A 961 32.24 -16.86 17.64
N THR A 962 32.68 -15.66 18.05
CA THR A 962 33.95 -15.47 18.79
C THR A 962 33.91 -16.10 20.19
N MET A 963 32.73 -16.46 20.68
CA MET A 963 32.53 -17.18 21.93
C MET A 963 32.59 -18.71 21.76
N ALA A 964 33.01 -19.23 20.60
CA ALA A 964 33.18 -20.67 20.35
C ALA A 964 33.94 -21.34 21.51
N GLY A 965 33.38 -22.44 22.02
CA GLY A 965 33.89 -23.16 23.20
C GLY A 965 33.25 -22.75 24.54
N LYS A 966 32.51 -21.63 24.61
CA LYS A 966 31.64 -21.26 25.74
C LYS A 966 30.22 -21.83 25.59
N ASP A 967 29.36 -21.60 26.58
CA ASP A 967 27.95 -21.97 26.52
C ASP A 967 27.23 -21.20 25.40
N MET A 968 26.53 -21.93 24.52
CA MET A 968 25.82 -21.32 23.37
C MET A 968 24.76 -20.31 23.81
N TYR A 969 24.10 -20.53 24.96
CA TYR A 969 23.10 -19.61 25.49
C TYR A 969 23.69 -18.21 25.77
N ASP A 970 24.90 -18.15 26.33
CA ASP A 970 25.58 -16.89 26.58
C ASP A 970 26.00 -16.20 25.27
N ALA A 971 26.42 -16.98 24.26
CA ALA A 971 26.72 -16.46 22.93
C ALA A 971 25.48 -15.87 22.23
N ILE A 972 24.32 -16.52 22.37
CA ILE A 972 23.04 -16.01 21.85
C ILE A 972 22.64 -14.73 22.58
N LYS A 973 22.69 -14.74 23.92
CA LYS A 973 22.35 -13.58 24.73
C LYS A 973 23.24 -12.38 24.40
N HIS A 974 24.55 -12.60 24.28
CA HIS A 974 25.51 -11.56 23.91
C HIS A 974 25.19 -11.00 22.52
N ALA A 975 24.93 -11.86 21.53
CA ALA A 975 24.58 -11.43 20.18
C ALA A 975 23.28 -10.61 20.15
N ALA A 976 22.26 -11.00 20.93
CA ALA A 976 21.01 -10.27 21.03
C ALA A 976 21.19 -8.88 21.68
N ASP A 977 21.98 -8.80 22.75
CA ASP A 977 22.32 -7.53 23.40
C ASP A 977 23.09 -6.62 22.44
N PHE A 978 24.09 -7.17 21.74
CA PHE A 978 24.91 -6.44 20.77
C PHE A 978 24.10 -5.96 19.56
N TYR A 979 23.18 -6.78 19.05
CA TYR A 979 22.24 -6.41 18.00
C TYR A 979 21.35 -5.24 18.43
N ARG A 980 20.74 -5.30 19.63
CA ARG A 980 19.88 -4.22 20.13
C ARG A 980 20.62 -2.90 20.33
N GLN A 981 21.86 -2.95 20.80
CA GLN A 981 22.69 -1.75 20.96
C GLN A 981 23.05 -1.08 19.63
N ASN A 982 23.10 -1.85 18.54
CA ASN A 982 23.54 -1.39 17.23
C ASN A 982 22.45 -1.51 16.14
N GLU A 983 21.18 -1.61 16.51
CA GLU A 983 20.06 -1.94 15.60
C GLU A 983 19.98 -0.99 14.40
N LYS A 984 20.34 0.28 14.58
CA LYS A 984 20.31 1.30 13.52
C LYS A 984 21.50 1.25 12.56
N GLU A 985 22.57 0.57 12.94
CA GLU A 985 23.85 0.57 12.23
C GLU A 985 24.22 -0.79 11.65
N VAL A 986 23.68 -1.89 12.20
CA VAL A 986 23.90 -3.25 11.72
C VAL A 986 23.23 -3.45 10.35
N LYS A 987 23.97 -4.06 9.42
CA LYS A 987 23.42 -4.52 8.14
C LYS A 987 23.24 -6.03 8.15
N VAL A 988 22.08 -6.48 7.72
CA VAL A 988 21.76 -7.90 7.56
C VAL A 988 22.02 -8.34 6.13
N ILE A 989 22.81 -9.39 5.95
CA ILE A 989 23.18 -9.91 4.63
C ILE A 989 22.78 -11.39 4.55
N GLU A 990 21.71 -11.71 3.85
CA GLU A 990 21.30 -13.10 3.64
C GLU A 990 22.33 -13.84 2.77
N VAL A 991 22.88 -14.94 3.27
CA VAL A 991 23.98 -15.68 2.60
C VAL A 991 23.55 -16.18 1.23
N ARG A 992 22.35 -16.77 1.12
CA ARG A 992 21.80 -17.27 -0.16
C ARG A 992 21.56 -16.17 -1.17
N GLY A 993 21.17 -14.98 -0.72
CA GLY A 993 21.03 -13.80 -1.56
C GLY A 993 22.39 -13.29 -2.06
N ALA A 994 23.39 -13.25 -1.18
CA ALA A 994 24.75 -12.84 -1.52
C ALA A 994 25.42 -13.77 -2.55
N TRP A 995 25.12 -15.07 -2.53
CA TRP A 995 25.62 -16.03 -3.53
C TRP A 995 25.16 -15.76 -4.97
N ALA A 996 24.09 -14.96 -5.18
CA ALA A 996 23.68 -14.56 -6.52
C ALA A 996 24.72 -13.64 -7.20
N GLU A 997 25.46 -12.84 -6.42
CA GLU A 997 26.52 -11.95 -6.89
C GLU A 997 27.93 -12.51 -6.62
N PHE A 998 28.12 -13.14 -5.47
CA PHE A 998 29.38 -13.70 -4.99
C PHE A 998 29.25 -15.21 -4.74
N GLU A 999 29.22 -15.98 -5.83
CA GLU A 999 29.05 -17.43 -5.77
C GLU A 999 30.18 -18.12 -4.97
N PRO A 1000 29.90 -19.16 -4.15
CA PRO A 1000 30.92 -19.90 -3.42
C PRO A 1000 32.03 -20.44 -4.30
N VAL A 1001 33.25 -20.39 -3.78
CA VAL A 1001 34.41 -21.00 -4.42
C VAL A 1001 34.21 -22.52 -4.54
N THR A 1002 34.59 -23.09 -5.68
CA THR A 1002 34.60 -24.55 -5.88
C THR A 1002 36.02 -25.07 -5.63
N LEU A 1003 36.24 -25.61 -4.44
CA LEU A 1003 37.52 -26.16 -4.02
C LEU A 1003 37.67 -27.63 -4.48
N PRO A 1004 38.89 -28.12 -4.75
CA PRO A 1004 39.13 -29.52 -5.09
C PRO A 1004 38.71 -30.48 -3.98
N GLU A 1005 38.24 -31.67 -4.38
CA GLU A 1005 37.96 -32.79 -3.47
C GLU A 1005 39.20 -33.15 -2.65
N THR A 1006 39.00 -33.45 -1.37
CA THR A 1006 40.05 -33.87 -0.45
C THR A 1006 39.50 -34.85 0.58
N SER A 1007 40.35 -35.74 1.07
CA SER A 1007 40.05 -36.66 2.16
C SER A 1007 40.77 -36.19 3.43
N ASP A 1008 40.07 -35.56 4.36
CA ASP A 1008 40.57 -35.27 5.71
C ASP A 1008 39.43 -35.59 6.70
N GLU A 1009 39.58 -36.68 7.46
CA GLU A 1009 38.56 -37.22 8.38
C GLU A 1009 39.12 -37.39 9.81
N ASN A 1010 39.44 -36.28 10.48
CA ASN A 1010 39.71 -36.30 11.92
C ASN A 1010 38.56 -35.63 12.67
N TYR A 1011 37.60 -36.45 13.10
CA TYR A 1011 36.47 -36.03 13.91
C TYR A 1011 36.69 -36.28 15.41
N PRO A 1012 36.03 -35.53 16.29
CA PRO A 1012 36.08 -35.78 17.72
C PRO A 1012 35.49 -37.14 18.14
N ASP A 1013 35.81 -37.57 19.36
CA ASP A 1013 35.23 -38.80 19.93
C ASP A 1013 33.70 -38.67 20.09
N LYS A 1014 32.97 -39.59 19.46
CA LYS A 1014 31.49 -39.56 19.41
C LYS A 1014 30.84 -39.64 20.80
N GLY A 1015 31.44 -40.40 21.72
CA GLY A 1015 30.88 -40.60 23.07
C GLY A 1015 31.01 -39.33 23.92
N LYS A 1016 32.19 -38.71 23.91
CA LYS A 1016 32.45 -37.44 24.60
C LYS A 1016 31.61 -36.30 24.03
N PHE A 1017 31.53 -36.20 22.70
CA PHE A 1017 30.69 -35.24 22.00
C PHE A 1017 29.21 -35.34 22.43
N LEU A 1018 28.62 -36.54 22.39
CA LEU A 1018 27.21 -36.72 22.72
C LEU A 1018 26.91 -36.36 24.19
N ALA A 1019 27.80 -36.73 25.12
CA ALA A 1019 27.66 -36.36 26.53
C ALA A 1019 27.72 -34.83 26.73
N ARG A 1020 28.61 -34.15 25.98
CA ARG A 1020 28.71 -32.69 25.97
C ARG A 1020 27.44 -32.03 25.47
N VAL A 1021 26.89 -32.49 24.35
CA VAL A 1021 25.61 -32.01 23.79
C VAL A 1021 24.47 -32.15 24.80
N GLN A 1022 24.31 -33.33 25.42
CA GLN A 1022 23.25 -33.57 26.42
C GLN A 1022 23.38 -32.63 27.62
N GLY A 1023 24.61 -32.38 28.08
CA GLY A 1023 24.90 -31.39 29.12
C GLY A 1023 24.48 -29.98 28.71
N SER A 1024 24.83 -29.56 27.49
CA SER A 1024 24.50 -28.22 26.96
C SER A 1024 22.99 -28.03 26.74
N VAL A 1025 22.26 -29.06 26.28
CA VAL A 1025 20.79 -29.01 26.18
C VAL A 1025 20.17 -28.78 27.56
N ALA A 1026 20.60 -29.55 28.57
CA ALA A 1026 20.09 -29.41 29.93
C ALA A 1026 20.42 -28.03 30.52
N ALA A 1027 21.64 -27.52 30.30
CA ALA A 1027 22.05 -26.20 30.74
C ALA A 1027 21.23 -25.08 30.07
N LEU A 1028 21.00 -25.18 28.76
CA LEU A 1028 20.21 -24.21 27.99
C LEU A 1028 18.74 -24.19 28.45
N LEU A 1029 18.11 -25.34 28.63
CA LEU A 1029 16.73 -25.44 29.13
C LEU A 1029 16.61 -24.90 30.56
N LYS A 1030 17.61 -25.14 31.41
CA LYS A 1030 17.66 -24.58 32.76
C LYS A 1030 17.80 -23.04 32.74
N ALA A 1031 18.67 -22.50 31.90
CA ALA A 1031 18.85 -21.06 31.75
C ALA A 1031 17.56 -20.39 31.26
N ARG A 1032 16.91 -20.99 30.26
CA ARG A 1032 15.58 -20.61 29.76
C ARG A 1032 14.53 -20.60 30.86
N TYR A 1033 14.44 -21.66 31.65
CA TYR A 1033 13.49 -21.74 32.76
C TYR A 1033 13.70 -20.62 33.78
N ASN A 1034 14.95 -20.42 34.23
CA ASN A 1034 15.28 -19.38 35.19
C ASN A 1034 14.89 -17.98 34.68
N TYR A 1035 15.19 -17.70 33.41
CA TYR A 1035 14.83 -16.45 32.78
C TYR A 1035 13.31 -16.21 32.82
N PHE A 1036 12.50 -17.17 32.37
CA PHE A 1036 11.05 -16.99 32.34
C PHE A 1036 10.43 -16.93 33.75
N LYS A 1037 10.98 -17.69 34.70
CA LYS A 1037 10.57 -17.60 36.11
C LYS A 1037 10.79 -16.20 36.67
N GLU A 1038 11.94 -15.59 36.39
CA GLU A 1038 12.22 -14.22 36.81
C GLU A 1038 11.34 -13.19 36.06
N TYR A 1039 11.20 -13.34 34.74
CA TYR A 1039 10.42 -12.44 33.89
C TYR A 1039 8.94 -12.36 34.34
N PHE A 1040 8.25 -13.50 34.39
CA PHE A 1040 6.87 -13.53 34.85
C PHE A 1040 6.76 -13.19 36.33
N GLY A 1041 7.78 -13.52 37.13
CA GLY A 1041 7.86 -13.12 38.53
C GLY A 1041 7.85 -11.60 38.73
N ARG A 1042 8.60 -10.84 37.90
CA ARG A 1042 8.60 -9.37 37.93
C ARG A 1042 7.25 -8.78 37.55
N ILE A 1043 6.61 -9.31 36.49
CA ILE A 1043 5.26 -8.89 36.11
C ILE A 1043 4.28 -9.12 37.25
N LEU A 1044 4.35 -10.27 37.92
CA LEU A 1044 3.47 -10.60 39.04
C LEU A 1044 3.79 -9.83 40.33
N LEU A 1045 4.98 -9.27 40.47
CA LEU A 1045 5.32 -8.34 41.55
C LEU A 1045 4.66 -6.97 41.34
N GLU A 1046 4.61 -6.48 40.09
CA GLU A 1046 3.98 -5.21 39.73
C GLU A 1046 2.44 -5.34 39.63
N ASN A 1047 1.97 -6.45 39.05
CA ASN A 1047 0.57 -6.77 38.86
C ASN A 1047 0.29 -8.24 39.23
N PRO A 1048 -0.02 -8.54 40.50
CA PRO A 1048 -0.27 -9.91 40.98
C PRO A 1048 -1.42 -10.66 40.29
N GLU A 1049 -2.31 -9.92 39.62
CA GLU A 1049 -3.54 -10.38 38.97
C GLU A 1049 -3.38 -10.54 37.44
N ASP A 1050 -2.17 -10.37 36.90
CA ASP A 1050 -1.91 -10.50 35.48
C ASP A 1050 -2.18 -11.95 35.00
N LEU A 1051 -3.15 -12.11 34.10
CA LEU A 1051 -3.67 -13.43 33.71
C LEU A 1051 -2.66 -14.22 32.89
N ASP A 1052 -1.99 -13.56 31.93
CA ASP A 1052 -1.02 -14.22 31.06
C ASP A 1052 0.23 -14.61 31.85
N ALA A 1053 0.71 -13.74 32.73
CA ALA A 1053 1.86 -14.06 33.58
C ALA A 1053 1.54 -15.18 34.57
N ASN A 1054 0.35 -15.21 35.18
CA ASN A 1054 -0.08 -16.32 36.04
C ASN A 1054 -0.23 -17.63 35.25
N LEU A 1055 -0.83 -17.62 34.05
CA LEU A 1055 -0.98 -18.82 33.23
C LEU A 1055 0.39 -19.40 32.83
N ASN A 1056 1.31 -18.56 32.37
CA ASN A 1056 2.65 -19.00 31.97
C ASN A 1056 3.51 -19.44 33.16
N MET A 1057 3.42 -18.76 34.31
CA MET A 1057 4.07 -19.20 35.55
C MET A 1057 3.56 -20.59 35.97
N GLY A 1058 2.25 -20.81 35.89
CA GLY A 1058 1.65 -22.11 36.21
C GLY A 1058 2.19 -23.25 35.34
N LEU A 1059 2.31 -23.01 34.03
CA LEU A 1059 2.89 -23.97 33.08
C LEU A 1059 4.36 -24.27 33.39
N LEU A 1060 5.15 -23.24 33.71
CA LEU A 1060 6.57 -23.39 34.06
C LEU A 1060 6.77 -24.19 35.35
N SER A 1061 6.02 -23.87 36.40
CA SER A 1061 6.04 -24.60 37.67
C SER A 1061 5.60 -26.06 37.48
N ALA A 1062 4.56 -26.31 36.69
CA ALA A 1062 4.07 -27.67 36.42
C ALA A 1062 5.14 -28.52 35.72
N LYS A 1063 5.83 -27.97 34.71
CA LYS A 1063 6.92 -28.67 33.99
C LYS A 1063 8.12 -29.01 34.88
N GLN A 1064 8.42 -28.21 35.90
CA GLN A 1064 9.51 -28.48 36.85
C GLN A 1064 9.09 -29.33 38.06
N GLY A 1065 7.86 -29.81 38.11
CA GLY A 1065 7.34 -30.58 39.25
C GLY A 1065 7.00 -29.74 40.48
N GLU A 1066 6.95 -28.41 40.37
CA GLU A 1066 6.54 -27.48 41.42
C GLU A 1066 5.01 -27.39 41.49
N ALA A 1067 4.34 -28.51 41.83
CA ALA A 1067 2.88 -28.65 41.71
C ALA A 1067 2.08 -27.61 42.52
N GLY A 1068 2.56 -27.20 43.70
CA GLY A 1068 1.87 -26.23 44.55
C GLY A 1068 1.85 -24.81 43.95
N ASP A 1069 2.97 -24.38 43.37
CA ASP A 1069 3.07 -23.07 42.71
C ASP A 1069 2.26 -23.05 41.41
N ALA A 1070 2.28 -24.17 40.67
CA ALA A 1070 1.48 -24.33 39.46
C ALA A 1070 -0.03 -24.18 39.73
N GLU A 1071 -0.54 -24.89 40.73
CA GLU A 1071 -1.95 -24.85 41.10
C GLU A 1071 -2.36 -23.45 41.58
N LYS A 1072 -1.52 -22.79 42.40
CA LYS A 1072 -1.76 -21.42 42.85
C LYS A 1072 -1.89 -20.45 41.68
N SER A 1073 -0.98 -20.53 40.71
CA SER A 1073 -0.98 -19.69 39.52
C SER A 1073 -2.18 -19.93 38.62
N PHE A 1074 -2.56 -21.18 38.34
CA PHE A 1074 -3.76 -21.46 37.56
C PHE A 1074 -5.05 -21.03 38.26
N ASN A 1075 -5.14 -21.21 39.58
CA ASN A 1075 -6.32 -20.77 40.34
C ASN A 1075 -6.48 -19.24 40.33
N LYS A 1076 -5.39 -18.47 40.38
CA LYS A 1076 -5.44 -17.01 40.19
C LYS A 1076 -6.04 -16.60 38.84
N VAL A 1077 -5.72 -17.33 37.76
CA VAL A 1077 -6.34 -17.10 36.45
C VAL A 1077 -7.84 -17.35 36.53
N LEU A 1078 -8.26 -18.43 37.20
CA LEU A 1078 -9.67 -18.81 37.32
C LEU A 1078 -10.50 -17.90 38.23
N GLU A 1079 -9.88 -17.21 39.19
CA GLU A 1079 -10.56 -16.21 40.02
C GLU A 1079 -11.10 -15.03 39.20
N LYS A 1080 -10.42 -14.68 38.10
CA LYS A 1080 -10.81 -13.60 37.17
C LYS A 1080 -11.53 -14.12 35.94
N GLU A 1081 -11.07 -15.25 35.40
CA GLU A 1081 -11.65 -15.91 34.24
C GLU A 1081 -12.06 -17.35 34.59
N PRO A 1082 -13.25 -17.55 35.21
CA PRO A 1082 -13.70 -18.88 35.65
C PRO A 1082 -13.81 -19.93 34.55
N PHE A 1083 -13.85 -19.49 33.29
CA PHE A 1083 -13.94 -20.34 32.10
C PHE A 1083 -12.67 -20.27 31.24
N ASN A 1084 -11.49 -20.01 31.82
CA ASN A 1084 -10.24 -20.06 31.06
C ASN A 1084 -9.87 -21.52 30.73
N ALA A 1085 -10.03 -21.91 29.46
CA ALA A 1085 -9.86 -23.29 29.00
C ALA A 1085 -8.45 -23.83 29.27
N ALA A 1086 -7.41 -23.01 29.04
CA ALA A 1086 -6.03 -23.41 29.23
C ALA A 1086 -5.71 -23.69 30.71
N ALA A 1087 -6.12 -22.82 31.63
CA ALA A 1087 -5.93 -23.05 33.07
C ALA A 1087 -6.70 -24.29 33.57
N LEU A 1088 -7.94 -24.46 33.12
CA LEU A 1088 -8.76 -25.64 33.46
C LEU A 1088 -8.15 -26.94 32.92
N ASN A 1089 -7.70 -26.95 31.65
CA ASN A 1089 -7.07 -28.12 31.04
C ASN A 1089 -5.78 -28.51 31.77
N ASN A 1090 -4.93 -27.53 32.13
CA ASN A 1090 -3.68 -27.82 32.83
C ASN A 1090 -3.87 -28.28 34.29
N LEU A 1091 -4.84 -27.72 35.02
CA LEU A 1091 -5.24 -28.28 36.32
C LEU A 1091 -5.79 -29.71 36.19
N GLY A 1092 -6.49 -30.00 35.09
CA GLY A 1092 -6.91 -31.35 34.73
C GLY A 1092 -5.71 -32.29 34.52
N ASN A 1093 -4.69 -31.86 33.76
CA ASN A 1093 -3.44 -32.60 33.55
C ASN A 1093 -2.74 -32.93 34.86
N MET A 1094 -2.65 -31.96 35.77
CA MET A 1094 -2.05 -32.16 37.10
C MET A 1094 -2.85 -33.18 37.92
N SER A 1095 -4.17 -33.06 37.95
CA SER A 1095 -5.05 -34.00 38.65
C SER A 1095 -4.92 -35.42 38.09
N PHE A 1096 -4.82 -35.54 36.76
CA PHE A 1096 -4.63 -36.81 36.06
C PHE A 1096 -3.29 -37.46 36.45
N GLN A 1097 -2.20 -36.70 36.45
CA GLN A 1097 -0.87 -37.18 36.86
C GLN A 1097 -0.84 -37.63 38.33
N GLN A 1098 -1.62 -36.98 39.21
CA GLN A 1098 -1.78 -37.37 40.61
C GLN A 1098 -2.72 -38.56 40.83
N GLY A 1099 -3.29 -39.14 39.77
CA GLY A 1099 -4.25 -40.25 39.86
C GLY A 1099 -5.67 -39.85 40.31
N LYS A 1100 -5.98 -38.55 40.38
CA LYS A 1100 -7.30 -38.01 40.76
C LYS A 1100 -8.21 -37.89 39.54
N TYR A 1101 -8.59 -39.02 38.95
CA TYR A 1101 -9.28 -39.05 37.65
C TYR A 1101 -10.66 -38.37 37.64
N GLU A 1102 -11.43 -38.44 38.72
CA GLU A 1102 -12.73 -37.73 38.81
C GLU A 1102 -12.58 -36.20 38.79
N GLU A 1103 -11.54 -35.69 39.44
CA GLU A 1103 -11.25 -34.26 39.45
C GLU A 1103 -10.72 -33.80 38.08
N ALA A 1104 -9.83 -34.59 37.48
CA ALA A 1104 -9.34 -34.36 36.12
C ALA A 1104 -10.49 -34.30 35.10
N HIS A 1105 -11.43 -35.25 35.15
CA HIS A 1105 -12.59 -35.28 34.27
C HIS A 1105 -13.44 -34.01 34.39
N LYS A 1106 -13.73 -33.55 35.62
CA LYS A 1106 -14.49 -32.30 35.83
C LYS A 1106 -13.78 -31.09 35.22
N LYS A 1107 -12.46 -30.98 35.40
CA LYS A 1107 -11.65 -29.86 34.91
C LYS A 1107 -11.56 -29.87 33.38
N TYR A 1108 -11.28 -31.02 32.77
CA TYR A 1108 -11.27 -31.14 31.31
C TYR A 1108 -12.64 -30.88 30.69
N PHE A 1109 -13.72 -31.33 31.32
CA PHE A 1109 -15.06 -31.10 30.82
C PHE A 1109 -15.45 -29.62 30.87
N ALA A 1110 -15.05 -28.91 31.94
CA ALA A 1110 -15.18 -27.46 32.01
C ALA A 1110 -14.32 -26.75 30.95
N ALA A 1111 -13.09 -27.23 30.72
CA ALA A 1111 -12.21 -26.72 29.67
C ALA A 1111 -12.81 -26.91 28.26
N ALA A 1112 -13.42 -28.06 27.97
CA ALA A 1112 -14.04 -28.35 26.67
C ALA A 1112 -15.30 -27.52 26.40
N LYS A 1113 -15.98 -27.06 27.46
CA LYS A 1113 -17.07 -26.08 27.35
C LYS A 1113 -16.54 -24.68 27.07
N ALA A 1114 -15.40 -24.33 27.66
CA ALA A 1114 -14.75 -23.05 27.47
C ALA A 1114 -14.09 -22.92 26.08
N ASP A 1115 -13.43 -23.97 25.60
CA ASP A 1115 -12.90 -24.06 24.24
C ASP A 1115 -13.29 -25.39 23.58
N PRO A 1116 -14.40 -25.43 22.84
CA PRO A 1116 -14.87 -26.65 22.19
C PRO A 1116 -14.08 -27.05 20.94
N TYR A 1117 -13.11 -26.24 20.46
CA TYR A 1117 -12.31 -26.51 19.26
C TYR A 1117 -10.89 -26.96 19.53
N ASP A 1118 -10.54 -27.16 20.79
CA ASP A 1118 -9.23 -27.70 21.12
C ASP A 1118 -9.31 -29.24 21.13
N ALA A 1119 -8.73 -29.85 20.09
CA ALA A 1119 -8.71 -31.30 19.94
C ALA A 1119 -7.98 -31.99 21.12
N GLU A 1120 -6.99 -31.34 21.73
CA GLU A 1120 -6.24 -31.90 22.85
C GLU A 1120 -7.08 -32.02 24.11
N ILE A 1121 -7.98 -31.05 24.38
CA ILE A 1121 -8.88 -31.11 25.53
C ILE A 1121 -9.84 -32.31 25.39
N TRP A 1122 -10.38 -32.53 24.19
CA TRP A 1122 -11.22 -33.69 23.90
C TRP A 1122 -10.42 -35.00 24.01
N LEU A 1123 -9.17 -35.01 23.58
CA LEU A 1123 -8.29 -36.18 23.74
C LEU A 1123 -7.97 -36.46 25.22
N ASN A 1124 -7.81 -35.42 26.04
CA ASN A 1124 -7.64 -35.55 27.49
C ASN A 1124 -8.91 -36.10 28.18
N LEU A 1125 -10.09 -35.69 27.73
CA LEU A 1125 -11.36 -36.31 28.15
C LEU A 1125 -11.43 -37.79 27.78
N ALA A 1126 -10.97 -38.18 26.58
CA ALA A 1126 -10.88 -39.59 26.20
C ALA A 1126 -9.90 -40.37 27.10
N ARG A 1127 -8.72 -39.81 27.38
CA ARG A 1127 -7.70 -40.43 28.25
C ARG A 1127 -8.21 -40.66 29.69
N VAL A 1128 -8.91 -39.68 30.27
CA VAL A 1128 -9.45 -39.84 31.62
C VAL A 1128 -10.65 -40.80 31.64
N ALA A 1129 -11.50 -40.82 30.61
CA ALA A 1129 -12.58 -41.78 30.49
C ALA A 1129 -12.06 -43.23 30.39
N ASP A 1130 -10.94 -43.45 29.70
CA ASP A 1130 -10.26 -44.75 29.64
C ASP A 1130 -9.79 -45.21 31.03
N LYS A 1131 -9.12 -44.32 31.78
CA LYS A 1131 -8.72 -44.60 33.18
C LYS A 1131 -9.90 -44.84 34.12
N GLN A 1132 -11.08 -44.33 33.80
CA GLN A 1132 -12.33 -44.57 34.53
C GLN A 1132 -13.11 -45.79 34.03
N GLY A 1133 -12.68 -46.46 32.94
CA GLY A 1133 -13.36 -47.62 32.36
C GLY A 1133 -14.62 -47.28 31.54
N LYS A 1134 -14.83 -46.02 31.16
CA LYS A 1134 -16.04 -45.55 30.43
C LYS A 1134 -15.86 -45.62 28.92
N LYS A 1135 -15.94 -46.83 28.35
CA LYS A 1135 -15.62 -47.10 26.93
C LYS A 1135 -16.42 -46.28 25.90
N ASP A 1136 -17.70 -46.02 26.16
CA ASP A 1136 -18.55 -45.23 25.24
C ASP A 1136 -18.11 -43.76 25.18
N ASP A 1137 -17.71 -43.20 26.33
CA ASP A 1137 -17.20 -41.83 26.44
C ASP A 1137 -15.84 -41.69 25.75
N VAL A 1138 -14.95 -42.68 25.88
CA VAL A 1138 -13.66 -42.71 25.18
C VAL A 1138 -13.88 -42.56 23.67
N LYS A 1139 -14.82 -43.32 23.11
CA LYS A 1139 -15.14 -43.26 21.68
C LYS A 1139 -15.71 -41.91 21.28
N ALA A 1140 -16.69 -41.41 22.01
CA ALA A 1140 -17.33 -40.13 21.71
C ALA A 1140 -16.32 -38.97 21.72
N PHE A 1141 -15.43 -38.93 22.72
CA PHE A 1141 -14.42 -37.88 22.83
C PHE A 1141 -13.28 -38.03 21.82
N ALA A 1142 -12.80 -39.25 21.56
CA ALA A 1142 -11.76 -39.51 20.55
C ALA A 1142 -12.24 -39.18 19.13
N ASP A 1143 -13.47 -39.57 18.77
CA ASP A 1143 -14.09 -39.24 17.48
C ASP A 1143 -14.24 -37.72 17.33
N ARG A 1144 -14.56 -37.01 18.41
CA ARG A 1144 -14.67 -35.54 18.41
C ARG A 1144 -13.31 -34.86 18.24
N ALA A 1145 -12.29 -35.32 18.95
CA ALA A 1145 -10.93 -34.82 18.80
C ALA A 1145 -10.41 -35.01 17.37
N ALA A 1146 -10.60 -36.21 16.78
CA ALA A 1146 -10.19 -36.51 15.41
C ALA A 1146 -10.95 -35.72 14.33
N LYS A 1147 -12.18 -35.28 14.61
CA LYS A 1147 -12.94 -34.39 13.72
C LYS A 1147 -12.42 -32.96 13.75
N ILE A 1148 -11.92 -32.51 14.90
CA ILE A 1148 -11.34 -31.18 15.08
C ILE A 1148 -9.93 -31.14 14.48
N ASP A 1149 -9.09 -32.11 14.82
CA ASP A 1149 -7.74 -32.30 14.27
C ASP A 1149 -7.56 -33.76 13.79
N PRO A 1150 -7.57 -34.01 12.47
CA PRO A 1150 -7.31 -35.35 11.94
C PRO A 1150 -5.97 -35.96 12.36
N GLY A 1151 -4.97 -35.14 12.73
CA GLY A 1151 -3.65 -35.58 13.16
C GLY A 1151 -3.68 -36.42 14.44
N VAL A 1152 -4.67 -36.22 15.32
CA VAL A 1152 -4.77 -36.96 16.59
C VAL A 1152 -5.50 -38.29 16.47
N LYS A 1153 -6.02 -38.65 15.28
CA LYS A 1153 -6.80 -39.87 15.06
C LYS A 1153 -6.07 -41.14 15.48
N ASN A 1154 -4.77 -41.24 15.18
CA ASN A 1154 -3.95 -42.40 15.56
C ASN A 1154 -3.86 -42.58 17.08
N ILE A 1155 -3.94 -41.50 17.85
CA ILE A 1155 -3.92 -41.54 19.32
C ILE A 1155 -5.30 -41.96 19.84
N GLY A 1156 -6.38 -41.42 19.26
CA GLY A 1156 -7.75 -41.85 19.56
C GLY A 1156 -7.98 -43.34 19.29
N ASP A 1157 -7.54 -43.83 18.13
CA ASP A 1157 -7.64 -45.25 17.74
C ASP A 1157 -6.85 -46.17 18.68
N LYS A 1158 -5.75 -45.68 19.28
CA LYS A 1158 -4.99 -46.42 20.30
C LYS A 1158 -5.71 -46.46 21.65
N LEU A 1159 -6.39 -45.39 22.05
CA LEU A 1159 -7.17 -45.37 23.30
C LEU A 1159 -8.43 -46.26 23.22
N LEU A 1160 -8.91 -46.53 22.01
CA LEU A 1160 -10.07 -47.41 21.77
C LEU A 1160 -9.73 -48.90 21.77
N LYS A 1161 -8.45 -49.27 21.67
CA LYS A 1161 -7.95 -50.63 21.68
C LYS A 1161 -7.50 -51.02 23.07
#